data_AF-A0A9P0AMC5-F1
#
_entry.id   AF-A0A9P0AMC5-F1
#
_cell.length_a   1.000
_cell.length_b   1.000
_cell.length_c   1.000
_cell.angle_alpha   90.00
_cell.angle_beta   90.00
_cell.angle_gamma   90.00
#
_symmetry.space_group_name_H-M   'P 1'
#
loop_
_entity.id
_entity.type
_entity.pdbx_description
1 polymer ?
#
loop_
_entity_poly.entity_id
_entity_poly.type
_entity_poly.pdbx_seq_one_letter_code
_entity_poly.pdbx_strand_id
1 'polypeptide(L)'
;MYTGASVKKLDFSGNSIRRLTDGVLINLQSSLEELRLADNLLGDSLNPIFSSSEFHAPSQLKLLDLSGNQIKAIEEGLLKGCTHLQELRLDRNRLNAVPSASLSGPKALRSLTLSSNRISSSNVEQLDLSGNFFVDFPVIALRQLPRLKFLNISANLIEKLDNSYFHSLSALEKIDLSHNSIGNIAPATFMGLKNLKNLDLSVNMLRTIEDDAFEGLSSLETLSLSDNNILVIPGSALLRLPRLRSLNLDYNRIAALSADIFTPIADRVVSINLARNVIRELPVDAFQDFKVLSSLDLSGSLLLNIEAASFSGLEDTLLSLNLHGNRLSSLPQQPLTLHRLRRLDLSHNSLKELPRASFTGLTELMFLNLSNNPLLTSLPLNSLDPLSRLEVLDLTNTGMKLLSPDLLLRNPRLKWLSFASNMIQEIPELAFQSQVNVTSLDLSNNHISNIRVPAFMGLANLRKLNLEGNKLASFKGEFFINRRSNGTLLEEINLSNNYLSYLFPSSFKVHPRLKRINVSQNKFSFFPAELIATLEYLQEVDLSKNYLKTLEEFDFGRLPNLRTVDLSYNQIESISETAFHNSTQLQEIKLGRNKLEKLEERIFQGLVRLKLLDLQHNSLSDLPQTIFERSRLRILENINLSGNKFSEAPLKSLQKQYFFLMSVDLSHNLIKELPSDDSTMVNIKKLDLSFNKLSEDTIAAILGEPKTVRELNMAGTGITHLTRLETPFIQSLNVSHNNISQVTDKVFEKTTLIESIDFSHNLITDVGGSFAHMWAQMRNLRSLDLSSNPIQNILSGDLDNLGSLTTLKIANLMQCAKIEKHAFKSMEDLVHLEAYGYPKLGYLDVAGMLHYLPSLEYLDIEVKDSAIGSDQLSAGMNPRLTHLSVQGNRVQSISSGALAGLKSKQITIEFRNTTINNLPPSLLIPLPRSSKITLRVAGNQLSSISPQFLSALDDRRNEMSLQGLKDNPIHCDCNVRALRRSGLAVGIRCATPSYHANKLLMEIPDDELSCDPNRALKLTSTTTPPPPPPVKQNKIISRLTTEPEIIWSLPPPSPTTHKPLITAKPPSLGMQQINNDDTLIIGIVGGVVAFIAILIIIICIVRLRINNSPYPTGPLAPLPALMPPHCNNQNYPCNFSIPNLYAMTPQYNPSYASSLPPKMAVSPASVSPHLRASYTTLGRQPMHGQSQPYYISFPHEEKEYIS
;
A
#
# COMPACT_ATOMS: atom_id res chain seq x y z
N MET A 1 -48.09 -34.86 -4.87
CA MET A 1 -49.07 -34.46 -5.91
C MET A 1 -48.54 -33.22 -6.64
N TYR A 2 -49.03 -32.94 -7.85
CA TYR A 2 -48.61 -31.78 -8.63
C TYR A 2 -49.29 -30.49 -8.13
N THR A 3 -48.48 -29.47 -7.83
CA THR A 3 -48.67 -28.03 -8.07
C THR A 3 -47.38 -27.37 -7.55
N GLY A 4 -46.66 -26.53 -8.29
CA GLY A 4 -47.14 -25.59 -9.32
C GLY A 4 -47.12 -24.14 -8.81
N ALA A 5 -46.88 -23.93 -7.51
CA ALA A 5 -46.82 -22.62 -6.87
C ALA A 5 -45.47 -22.43 -6.15
N SER A 6 -44.65 -21.51 -6.63
CA SER A 6 -43.52 -20.96 -5.89
C SER A 6 -44.05 -19.96 -4.86
N VAL A 7 -44.08 -20.35 -3.58
CA VAL A 7 -44.73 -19.57 -2.52
C VAL A 7 -43.82 -18.42 -2.09
N LYS A 8 -43.82 -17.36 -2.90
CA LYS A 8 -43.05 -16.12 -2.67
C LYS A 8 -43.40 -15.42 -1.37
N LYS A 9 -44.62 -15.55 -0.88
CA LYS A 9 -45.07 -14.96 0.39
C LYS A 9 -45.80 -16.03 1.19
N LEU A 10 -45.31 -16.31 2.38
CA LEU A 10 -45.91 -17.27 3.32
C LEU A 10 -46.29 -16.48 4.58
N ASP A 11 -47.58 -16.19 4.70
CA ASP A 11 -48.14 -15.45 5.83
C ASP A 11 -48.90 -16.41 6.75
N PHE A 12 -48.27 -16.73 7.87
CA PHE A 12 -48.81 -17.50 8.99
C PHE A 12 -49.22 -16.59 10.17
N SER A 13 -49.38 -15.29 9.97
CA SER A 13 -49.70 -14.38 11.07
C SER A 13 -51.03 -14.69 11.77
N GLY A 14 -51.15 -14.32 13.05
CA GLY A 14 -52.36 -14.53 13.86
C GLY A 14 -52.69 -15.99 14.19
N ASN A 15 -51.73 -16.91 14.08
CA ASN A 15 -51.90 -18.33 14.37
C ASN A 15 -51.37 -18.69 15.77
N SER A 16 -51.41 -19.99 16.13
CA SER A 16 -50.93 -20.49 17.43
C SER A 16 -49.62 -21.30 17.34
N ILE A 17 -48.75 -20.97 16.37
CA ILE A 17 -47.48 -21.68 16.14
C ILE A 17 -46.51 -21.37 17.30
N ARG A 18 -45.94 -22.43 17.91
CA ARG A 18 -45.01 -22.32 19.07
C ARG A 18 -43.54 -22.56 18.73
N ARG A 19 -43.28 -23.32 17.65
CA ARG A 19 -41.96 -23.68 17.14
C ARG A 19 -42.08 -24.03 15.65
N LEU A 20 -41.03 -23.75 14.86
CA LEU A 20 -40.81 -24.42 13.57
C LEU A 20 -39.82 -25.59 13.75
N THR A 21 -40.06 -26.67 13.03
CA THR A 21 -39.35 -27.95 13.18
C THR A 21 -38.60 -28.28 11.90
N ASP A 22 -37.38 -28.81 12.04
CA ASP A 22 -36.50 -29.20 10.93
C ASP A 22 -37.27 -29.81 9.75
N GLY A 23 -37.17 -29.14 8.59
CA GLY A 23 -37.81 -29.57 7.36
C GLY A 23 -39.08 -28.81 6.97
N VAL A 24 -39.73 -28.08 7.87
CA VAL A 24 -40.99 -27.35 7.55
C VAL A 24 -40.79 -26.36 6.39
N LEU A 25 -39.65 -25.66 6.35
CA LEU A 25 -39.33 -24.72 5.27
C LEU A 25 -38.55 -25.33 4.09
N ILE A 26 -38.06 -26.58 4.16
CA ILE A 26 -37.11 -27.14 3.16
C ILE A 26 -37.64 -27.07 1.72
N ASN A 27 -38.92 -27.35 1.50
CA ASN A 27 -39.53 -27.32 0.17
C ASN A 27 -39.94 -25.91 -0.30
N LEU A 28 -39.75 -24.88 0.53
CA LEU A 28 -40.13 -23.48 0.26
C LEU A 28 -38.92 -22.53 0.23
N GLN A 29 -37.81 -22.87 0.90
CA GLN A 29 -36.58 -22.09 1.08
C GLN A 29 -36.06 -21.42 -0.21
N SER A 30 -36.10 -22.11 -1.34
CA SER A 30 -35.61 -21.60 -2.64
C SER A 30 -36.52 -20.57 -3.32
N SER A 31 -37.75 -20.35 -2.81
CA SER A 31 -38.78 -19.52 -3.46
C SER A 31 -39.36 -18.41 -2.58
N LEU A 32 -39.10 -18.45 -1.27
CA LEU A 32 -39.77 -17.64 -0.26
C LEU A 32 -39.10 -16.27 -0.09
N GLU A 33 -39.78 -15.20 -0.50
CA GLU A 33 -39.29 -13.81 -0.42
C GLU A 33 -39.83 -13.07 0.81
N GLU A 34 -41.04 -13.37 1.27
CA GLU A 34 -41.60 -12.85 2.52
C GLU A 34 -42.09 -13.99 3.41
N LEU A 35 -41.49 -14.14 4.59
CA LEU A 35 -41.99 -15.02 5.66
C LEU A 35 -42.56 -14.15 6.78
N ARG A 36 -43.86 -14.29 7.02
CA ARG A 36 -44.56 -13.59 8.10
C ARG A 36 -45.12 -14.62 9.07
N LEU A 37 -44.70 -14.52 10.31
CA LEU A 37 -45.10 -15.37 11.45
C LEU A 37 -45.69 -14.49 12.56
N ALA A 38 -46.16 -13.29 12.23
CA ALA A 38 -46.53 -12.27 13.20
C ALA A 38 -47.67 -12.71 14.16
N ASP A 39 -47.72 -12.15 15.36
CA ASP A 39 -48.77 -12.39 16.37
C ASP A 39 -49.07 -13.89 16.61
N ASN A 40 -48.01 -14.69 16.80
CA ASN A 40 -48.04 -16.13 17.10
C ASN A 40 -47.53 -16.45 18.54
N LEU A 41 -47.30 -17.72 18.87
CA LEU A 41 -46.88 -18.19 20.19
C LEU A 41 -45.39 -18.60 20.27
N LEU A 42 -44.55 -18.20 19.31
CA LEU A 42 -43.15 -18.61 19.23
C LEU A 42 -42.37 -18.17 20.49
N GLY A 43 -41.69 -19.12 21.15
CA GLY A 43 -40.76 -18.84 22.27
C GLY A 43 -41.31 -18.97 23.70
N ASP A 44 -42.48 -19.58 23.90
CA ASP A 44 -43.10 -19.70 25.22
C ASP A 44 -42.34 -20.58 26.22
N SER A 45 -41.99 -21.84 25.87
CA SER A 45 -41.31 -22.77 26.80
C SER A 45 -40.43 -23.85 26.13
N LEU A 46 -39.11 -23.76 26.39
CA LEU A 46 -38.04 -24.77 26.24
C LEU A 46 -37.76 -25.34 24.82
N ASN A 47 -36.47 -25.29 24.42
CA ASN A 47 -35.85 -25.61 23.12
C ASN A 47 -35.75 -24.44 22.11
N PRO A 48 -34.83 -24.55 21.11
CA PRO A 48 -34.73 -23.60 20.00
C PRO A 48 -36.07 -23.37 19.28
N ILE A 49 -36.38 -22.10 19.01
CA ILE A 49 -37.64 -21.64 18.41
C ILE A 49 -37.74 -22.03 16.93
N PHE A 50 -36.57 -22.09 16.31
CA PHE A 50 -36.26 -22.58 14.97
C PHE A 50 -35.11 -23.57 15.14
N SER A 51 -34.87 -24.46 14.18
CA SER A 51 -33.55 -25.12 14.15
C SER A 51 -32.49 -24.16 13.60
N SER A 52 -31.23 -24.35 13.99
CA SER A 52 -30.11 -23.56 13.46
C SER A 52 -30.00 -23.67 11.93
N SER A 53 -30.40 -24.83 11.39
CA SER A 53 -30.50 -25.15 9.96
C SER A 53 -31.61 -24.41 9.21
N GLU A 54 -32.73 -24.04 9.84
CA GLU A 54 -33.93 -23.55 9.14
C GLU A 54 -33.72 -22.24 8.37
N PHE A 55 -32.89 -21.34 8.90
CA PHE A 55 -32.54 -20.03 8.32
C PHE A 55 -31.13 -19.99 7.68
N HIS A 56 -30.44 -21.12 7.59
CA HIS A 56 -29.20 -21.26 6.82
C HIS A 56 -29.40 -21.44 5.30
N ALA A 57 -30.61 -21.81 4.86
CA ALA A 57 -30.92 -22.14 3.46
C ALA A 57 -31.96 -21.25 2.71
N PRO A 58 -32.85 -20.43 3.33
CA PRO A 58 -33.80 -19.58 2.60
C PRO A 58 -33.11 -18.28 2.14
N SER A 59 -32.20 -18.38 1.17
CA SER A 59 -31.42 -17.23 0.70
C SER A 59 -32.28 -16.10 0.16
N GLN A 60 -33.34 -16.41 -0.62
CA GLN A 60 -34.21 -15.41 -1.26
C GLN A 60 -35.10 -14.59 -0.31
N LEU A 61 -35.04 -14.84 1.00
CA LEU A 61 -35.89 -14.21 2.01
C LEU A 61 -35.52 -12.73 2.20
N LYS A 62 -36.36 -11.83 1.69
CA LYS A 62 -36.20 -10.36 1.75
C LYS A 62 -36.86 -9.74 2.97
N LEU A 63 -37.98 -10.31 3.42
CA LEU A 63 -38.74 -9.83 4.58
C LEU A 63 -38.99 -11.00 5.54
N LEU A 64 -38.56 -10.83 6.79
CA LEU A 64 -38.84 -11.75 7.89
C LEU A 64 -39.59 -10.99 8.99
N ASP A 65 -40.90 -11.22 9.09
CA ASP A 65 -41.75 -10.61 10.11
C ASP A 65 -42.07 -11.63 11.21
N LEU A 66 -41.37 -11.48 12.33
CA LEU A 66 -41.51 -12.30 13.54
C LEU A 66 -42.27 -11.55 14.65
N SER A 67 -42.94 -10.43 14.32
CA SER A 67 -43.52 -9.53 15.33
C SER A 67 -44.63 -10.19 16.17
N GLY A 68 -45.02 -9.61 17.32
CA GLY A 68 -46.16 -10.06 18.11
C GLY A 68 -46.03 -11.40 18.85
N ASN A 69 -44.84 -12.00 18.83
CA ASN A 69 -44.59 -13.34 19.40
C ASN A 69 -44.09 -13.28 20.85
N GLN A 70 -43.64 -14.41 21.40
CA GLN A 70 -43.11 -14.53 22.76
C GLN A 70 -41.58 -14.76 22.79
N ILE A 71 -40.88 -14.46 21.69
CA ILE A 71 -39.44 -14.72 21.47
C ILE A 71 -38.63 -13.96 22.52
N LYS A 72 -37.69 -14.64 23.19
CA LYS A 72 -36.88 -14.11 24.31
C LYS A 72 -35.44 -13.75 23.92
N ALA A 73 -34.90 -14.45 22.92
CA ALA A 73 -33.61 -14.24 22.29
C ALA A 73 -33.64 -14.85 20.88
N ILE A 74 -32.66 -14.52 20.04
CA ILE A 74 -32.36 -15.20 18.78
C ILE A 74 -30.97 -15.82 18.92
N GLU A 75 -30.80 -17.03 18.39
CA GLU A 75 -29.54 -17.77 18.49
C GLU A 75 -28.47 -17.19 17.55
N GLU A 76 -27.21 -17.30 17.97
CA GLU A 76 -26.08 -16.84 17.17
C GLU A 76 -25.99 -17.64 15.87
N GLY A 77 -25.66 -16.97 14.77
CA GLY A 77 -25.55 -17.60 13.46
C GLY A 77 -26.87 -17.95 12.78
N LEU A 78 -28.04 -17.92 13.45
CA LEU A 78 -29.33 -18.31 12.86
C LEU A 78 -29.60 -17.59 11.52
N LEU A 79 -29.40 -16.27 11.49
CA LEU A 79 -29.62 -15.42 10.30
C LEU A 79 -28.43 -15.40 9.32
N LYS A 80 -27.40 -16.24 9.51
CA LYS A 80 -26.17 -16.24 8.68
C LYS A 80 -26.38 -16.66 7.23
N GLY A 81 -27.45 -17.43 6.94
CA GLY A 81 -27.85 -17.78 5.56
C GLY A 81 -28.93 -16.87 4.97
N CYS A 82 -29.43 -15.89 5.72
CA CYS A 82 -30.44 -14.92 5.27
C CYS A 82 -29.75 -13.72 4.58
N THR A 83 -28.92 -13.99 3.58
CA THR A 83 -28.05 -13.01 2.91
C THR A 83 -28.82 -11.86 2.27
N HIS A 84 -29.97 -12.15 1.65
CA HIS A 84 -30.81 -11.18 0.93
C HIS A 84 -31.84 -10.46 1.81
N LEU A 85 -31.80 -10.66 3.14
CA LEU A 85 -32.77 -10.11 4.08
C LEU A 85 -32.66 -8.59 4.17
N GLN A 86 -33.63 -7.89 3.59
CA GLN A 86 -33.71 -6.44 3.52
C GLN A 86 -34.51 -5.84 4.69
N GLU A 87 -35.55 -6.54 5.17
CA GLU A 87 -36.39 -6.10 6.28
C GLU A 87 -36.56 -7.21 7.33
N LEU A 88 -36.08 -6.95 8.54
CA LEU A 88 -36.28 -7.82 9.71
C LEU A 88 -37.17 -7.12 10.74
N ARG A 89 -38.37 -7.67 10.96
CA ARG A 89 -39.30 -7.18 11.98
C ARG A 89 -39.38 -8.11 13.17
N LEU A 90 -39.14 -7.55 14.35
CA LEU A 90 -39.10 -8.24 15.63
C LEU A 90 -39.98 -7.56 16.68
N ASP A 91 -40.89 -6.67 16.28
CA ASP A 91 -41.71 -5.86 17.18
C ASP A 91 -42.64 -6.69 18.07
N ARG A 92 -43.20 -6.07 19.13
CA ARG A 92 -44.21 -6.68 20.04
C ARG A 92 -43.80 -8.04 20.64
N ASN A 93 -42.49 -8.30 20.81
CA ASN A 93 -41.96 -9.57 21.32
C ASN A 93 -41.51 -9.49 22.79
N ARG A 94 -40.80 -10.52 23.28
CA ARG A 94 -40.23 -10.57 24.65
C ARG A 94 -38.70 -10.61 24.64
N LEU A 95 -38.04 -10.11 23.60
CA LEU A 95 -36.57 -10.13 23.48
C LEU A 95 -35.96 -9.39 24.66
N ASN A 96 -35.02 -9.99 25.40
CA ASN A 96 -34.37 -9.31 26.53
C ASN A 96 -33.16 -8.44 26.09
N ALA A 97 -32.61 -8.69 24.90
CA ALA A 97 -31.48 -7.98 24.32
C ALA A 97 -31.57 -7.97 22.78
N VAL A 98 -30.79 -7.11 22.12
CA VAL A 98 -30.64 -7.11 20.65
C VAL A 98 -29.72 -8.27 20.23
N PRO A 99 -30.07 -9.04 19.20
CA PRO A 99 -29.25 -10.15 18.72
C PRO A 99 -28.10 -9.65 17.82
N SER A 100 -27.20 -8.82 18.37
CA SER A 100 -26.09 -8.19 17.62
C SER A 100 -25.18 -9.23 16.93
N ALA A 101 -24.87 -10.35 17.59
CA ALA A 101 -24.14 -11.45 16.99
C ALA A 101 -24.86 -12.06 15.77
N SER A 102 -26.18 -12.24 15.82
CA SER A 102 -26.98 -12.77 14.69
C SER A 102 -27.16 -11.74 13.56
N LEU A 103 -27.13 -10.44 13.87
CA LEU A 103 -27.19 -9.35 12.88
C LEU A 103 -25.91 -9.19 12.05
N SER A 104 -24.82 -9.89 12.38
CA SER A 104 -23.61 -9.97 11.54
C SER A 104 -23.79 -10.81 10.26
N GLY A 105 -24.87 -11.60 10.18
CA GLY A 105 -25.19 -12.48 9.05
C GLY A 105 -25.83 -11.78 7.83
N PRO A 106 -26.97 -11.07 7.98
CA PRO A 106 -27.72 -10.52 6.85
C PRO A 106 -27.08 -9.26 6.25
N LYS A 107 -26.16 -9.46 5.28
CA LYS A 107 -25.40 -8.39 4.59
C LYS A 107 -26.26 -7.38 3.81
N ALA A 108 -27.49 -7.75 3.41
CA ALA A 108 -28.38 -6.91 2.61
C ALA A 108 -29.40 -6.08 3.43
N LEU A 109 -29.25 -6.02 4.75
CA LEU A 109 -30.24 -5.41 5.65
C LEU A 109 -30.39 -3.90 5.41
N ARG A 110 -31.62 -3.46 5.22
CA ARG A 110 -32.02 -2.05 4.99
C ARG A 110 -32.92 -1.50 6.10
N SER A 111 -33.77 -2.37 6.67
CA SER A 111 -34.73 -2.04 7.72
C SER A 111 -34.67 -3.07 8.84
N LEU A 112 -34.63 -2.59 10.07
CA LEU A 112 -34.68 -3.38 11.30
C LEU A 112 -35.68 -2.72 12.25
N THR A 113 -36.63 -3.50 12.78
CA THR A 113 -37.66 -3.00 13.71
C THR A 113 -37.76 -3.90 14.94
N LEU A 114 -37.76 -3.27 16.13
CA LEU A 114 -37.56 -3.91 17.45
C LEU A 114 -38.53 -3.35 18.52
N SER A 115 -39.54 -2.57 18.13
CA SER A 115 -40.40 -1.81 19.03
C SER A 115 -41.29 -2.71 19.91
N SER A 116 -41.80 -2.17 21.03
CA SER A 116 -42.69 -2.88 21.95
C SER A 116 -42.17 -4.23 22.48
N ASN A 117 -40.84 -4.42 22.50
CA ASN A 117 -40.21 -5.57 23.12
C ASN A 117 -40.01 -5.42 24.64
N ARG A 118 -39.70 -6.53 25.30
CA ARG A 118 -39.12 -6.53 26.66
C ARG A 118 -37.59 -6.35 26.66
N ILE A 119 -37.03 -5.57 25.71
CA ILE A 119 -35.57 -5.35 25.66
C ILE A 119 -35.20 -4.56 26.90
N SER A 120 -34.74 -5.29 27.92
CA SER A 120 -34.14 -4.72 29.11
C SER A 120 -32.95 -3.89 28.64
N SER A 121 -33.07 -2.57 28.80
CA SER A 121 -32.10 -1.58 28.32
C SER A 121 -30.79 -1.61 29.13
N SER A 122 -30.39 -2.77 29.63
CA SER A 122 -29.32 -2.97 30.60
C SER A 122 -28.04 -3.55 30.00
N ASN A 123 -28.12 -4.25 28.86
CA ASN A 123 -27.03 -5.14 28.41
C ASN A 123 -26.37 -4.75 27.06
N VAL A 124 -27.04 -3.99 26.18
CA VAL A 124 -26.50 -3.65 24.85
C VAL A 124 -25.75 -2.32 24.92
N GLU A 125 -24.47 -2.39 25.30
CA GLU A 125 -23.59 -1.21 25.35
C GLU A 125 -22.81 -0.97 24.04
N GLN A 126 -22.72 -1.95 23.15
CA GLN A 126 -22.00 -1.84 21.88
C GLN A 126 -22.80 -2.46 20.72
N LEU A 127 -22.74 -1.82 19.55
CA LEU A 127 -23.40 -2.26 18.32
C LEU A 127 -22.54 -1.91 17.10
N ASP A 128 -22.39 -2.86 16.19
CA ASP A 128 -21.70 -2.69 14.91
C ASP A 128 -22.67 -2.98 13.76
N LEU A 129 -22.73 -2.05 12.80
CA LEU A 129 -23.53 -2.08 11.58
C LEU A 129 -22.67 -1.69 10.36
N SER A 130 -21.34 -1.75 10.48
CA SER A 130 -20.41 -1.31 9.43
C SER A 130 -20.35 -2.24 8.22
N GLY A 131 -20.00 -1.68 7.06
CA GLY A 131 -19.81 -2.44 5.81
C GLY A 131 -21.08 -3.02 5.18
N ASN A 132 -22.25 -2.47 5.55
CA ASN A 132 -23.55 -2.78 4.96
C ASN A 132 -23.93 -1.73 3.89
N PHE A 133 -25.18 -1.75 3.43
CA PHE A 133 -25.69 -0.86 2.38
C PHE A 133 -26.77 0.11 2.91
N PHE A 134 -26.64 0.59 4.16
CA PHE A 134 -27.57 1.58 4.72
C PHE A 134 -27.42 2.93 4.00
N VAL A 135 -28.50 3.44 3.41
CA VAL A 135 -28.61 4.79 2.83
C VAL A 135 -29.21 5.77 3.85
N ASP A 136 -30.21 5.31 4.60
CA ASP A 136 -30.82 6.05 5.71
C ASP A 136 -30.29 5.53 7.06
N PHE A 137 -30.22 6.41 8.06
CA PHE A 137 -29.81 6.06 9.42
C PHE A 137 -30.96 5.30 10.14
N PRO A 138 -30.71 4.15 10.81
CA PRO A 138 -31.76 3.27 11.33
C PRO A 138 -32.37 3.75 12.67
N VAL A 139 -32.94 4.95 12.70
CA VAL A 139 -33.49 5.64 13.90
C VAL A 139 -34.45 4.74 14.70
N ILE A 140 -35.37 4.03 14.03
CA ILE A 140 -36.45 3.28 14.68
C ILE A 140 -35.90 2.10 15.51
N ALA A 141 -34.88 1.40 15.01
CA ALA A 141 -34.19 0.34 15.76
C ALA A 141 -33.43 0.92 16.94
N LEU A 142 -32.61 1.94 16.68
CA LEU A 142 -31.71 2.55 17.67
C LEU A 142 -32.46 3.26 18.80
N ARG A 143 -33.68 3.76 18.55
CA ARG A 143 -34.56 4.36 19.57
C ARG A 143 -34.89 3.44 20.75
N GLN A 144 -34.77 2.12 20.59
CA GLN A 144 -34.98 1.16 21.68
C GLN A 144 -33.73 0.94 22.56
N LEU A 145 -32.60 1.59 22.26
CA LEU A 145 -31.28 1.31 22.87
C LEU A 145 -30.68 2.52 23.65
N PRO A 146 -31.38 3.08 24.66
CA PRO A 146 -30.96 4.29 25.36
C PRO A 146 -29.71 4.13 26.26
N ARG A 147 -29.14 2.93 26.38
CA ARG A 147 -27.85 2.64 27.06
C ARG A 147 -26.70 2.28 26.10
N LEU A 148 -26.90 2.37 24.79
CA LEU A 148 -25.84 2.13 23.82
C LEU A 148 -24.69 3.13 24.06
N LYS A 149 -23.45 2.63 24.22
CA LYS A 149 -22.23 3.44 24.42
C LYS A 149 -21.36 3.50 23.17
N PHE A 150 -21.30 2.44 22.37
CA PHE A 150 -20.59 2.41 21.09
C PHE A 150 -21.53 2.07 19.95
N LEU A 151 -21.55 2.91 18.92
CA LEU A 151 -22.19 2.64 17.63
C LEU A 151 -21.16 2.78 16.51
N ASN A 152 -20.93 1.68 15.78
CA ASN A 152 -20.23 1.71 14.49
C ASN A 152 -21.25 1.57 13.35
N ILE A 153 -21.27 2.53 12.44
CA ILE A 153 -22.06 2.49 11.19
C ILE A 153 -21.20 2.94 9.99
N SER A 154 -19.88 2.77 10.11
CA SER A 154 -18.92 3.12 9.07
C SER A 154 -19.07 2.29 7.79
N ALA A 155 -18.51 2.78 6.68
CA ALA A 155 -18.52 2.11 5.37
C ALA A 155 -19.94 1.72 4.90
N ASN A 156 -20.89 2.63 5.08
CA ASN A 156 -22.24 2.56 4.52
C ASN A 156 -22.42 3.67 3.45
N LEU A 157 -23.66 3.90 3.00
CA LEU A 157 -24.02 4.84 1.94
C LEU A 157 -24.77 6.09 2.47
N ILE A 158 -24.62 6.42 3.75
CA ILE A 158 -25.40 7.49 4.40
C ILE A 158 -24.97 8.87 3.90
N GLU A 159 -25.90 9.64 3.34
CA GLU A 159 -25.64 10.99 2.79
C GLU A 159 -25.92 12.14 3.77
N LYS A 160 -26.83 11.95 4.73
CA LYS A 160 -27.39 13.01 5.58
C LYS A 160 -27.61 12.54 7.01
N LEU A 161 -27.43 13.45 7.94
CA LEU A 161 -27.78 13.30 9.35
C LEU A 161 -28.76 14.40 9.74
N ASP A 162 -29.70 14.08 10.63
CA ASP A 162 -30.67 15.01 11.19
C ASP A 162 -30.71 14.89 12.72
N ASN A 163 -31.09 15.98 13.39
CA ASN A 163 -31.15 16.13 14.84
C ASN A 163 -32.10 15.10 15.49
N SER A 164 -33.15 14.67 14.78
CA SER A 164 -34.08 13.64 15.24
C SER A 164 -33.45 12.24 15.40
N TYR A 165 -32.29 11.99 14.78
CA TYR A 165 -31.71 10.65 14.68
C TYR A 165 -31.03 10.20 15.99
N PHE A 166 -30.41 11.14 16.72
CA PHE A 166 -29.57 10.84 17.89
C PHE A 166 -30.26 11.12 19.23
N HIS A 167 -31.42 11.78 19.23
CA HIS A 167 -32.16 12.25 20.40
C HIS A 167 -32.43 11.18 21.48
N SER A 168 -32.57 9.90 21.10
CA SER A 168 -32.82 8.78 22.01
C SER A 168 -31.56 8.06 22.52
N LEU A 169 -30.37 8.43 22.05
CA LEU A 169 -29.12 7.69 22.26
C LEU A 169 -28.18 8.39 23.26
N SER A 170 -28.74 9.03 24.29
CA SER A 170 -28.03 9.90 25.22
C SER A 170 -26.89 9.25 26.03
N ALA A 171 -26.75 7.92 26.00
CA ALA A 171 -25.66 7.17 26.65
C ALA A 171 -24.42 6.93 25.75
N LEU A 172 -24.47 7.32 24.46
CA LEU A 172 -23.33 7.09 23.56
C LEU A 172 -22.07 7.79 24.05
N GLU A 173 -20.98 7.03 24.11
CA GLU A 173 -19.62 7.47 24.44
C GLU A 173 -18.72 7.51 23.19
N LYS A 174 -18.96 6.62 22.19
CA LYS A 174 -18.29 6.63 20.89
C LYS A 174 -19.27 6.41 19.73
N ILE A 175 -19.14 7.20 18.67
CA ILE A 175 -19.79 7.00 17.37
C ILE A 175 -18.72 6.94 16.27
N ASP A 176 -18.87 5.98 15.35
CA ASP A 176 -18.11 5.88 14.11
C ASP A 176 -19.05 5.95 12.89
N LEU A 177 -18.98 7.07 12.17
CA LEU A 177 -19.72 7.38 10.94
C LEU A 177 -18.78 7.45 9.72
N SER A 178 -17.55 6.93 9.83
CA SER A 178 -16.53 7.06 8.79
C SER A 178 -16.86 6.32 7.49
N HIS A 179 -16.20 6.66 6.38
CA HIS A 179 -16.42 6.05 5.05
C HIS A 179 -17.88 6.12 4.51
N ASN A 180 -18.72 7.02 5.05
CA ASN A 180 -20.06 7.29 4.54
C ASN A 180 -20.02 8.34 3.40
N SER A 181 -21.15 8.92 3.03
CA SER A 181 -21.28 9.90 1.92
C SER A 181 -21.73 11.28 2.43
N ILE A 182 -21.49 11.58 3.72
CA ILE A 182 -22.10 12.72 4.41
C ILE A 182 -21.54 14.04 3.86
N GLY A 183 -22.41 14.88 3.29
CA GLY A 183 -22.01 16.14 2.62
C GLY A 183 -22.05 17.40 3.49
N ASN A 184 -22.94 17.43 4.49
CA ASN A 184 -23.06 18.52 5.47
C ASN A 184 -23.59 17.99 6.81
N ILE A 185 -23.41 18.75 7.89
CA ILE A 185 -23.94 18.49 9.23
C ILE A 185 -24.80 19.68 9.63
N ALA A 186 -26.10 19.46 9.80
CA ALA A 186 -27.03 20.53 10.18
C ALA A 186 -26.76 21.03 11.62
N PRO A 187 -27.13 22.28 11.96
CA PRO A 187 -27.04 22.79 13.33
C PRO A 187 -27.74 21.86 14.32
N ALA A 188 -27.13 21.69 15.50
CA ALA A 188 -27.66 20.83 16.57
C ALA A 188 -27.91 19.35 16.20
N THR A 189 -27.33 18.80 15.11
CA THR A 189 -27.49 17.38 14.72
C THR A 189 -27.20 16.39 15.86
N PHE A 190 -26.25 16.73 16.74
CA PHE A 190 -25.82 15.88 17.86
C PHE A 190 -26.42 16.30 19.22
N MET A 191 -27.47 17.12 19.22
CA MET A 191 -28.12 17.61 20.44
C MET A 191 -28.61 16.43 21.31
N GLY A 192 -28.24 16.46 22.60
CA GLY A 192 -28.60 15.42 23.57
C GLY A 192 -27.52 14.35 23.82
N LEU A 193 -26.49 14.23 22.96
CA LEU A 193 -25.37 13.28 23.11
C LEU A 193 -24.33 13.73 24.16
N LYS A 194 -24.79 14.07 25.37
CA LYS A 194 -24.00 14.70 26.43
C LYS A 194 -22.84 13.86 26.97
N ASN A 195 -22.88 12.54 26.75
CA ASN A 195 -21.86 11.58 27.19
C ASN A 195 -20.82 11.24 26.10
N LEU A 196 -21.00 11.73 24.86
CA LEU A 196 -20.14 11.36 23.74
C LEU A 196 -18.73 11.91 23.95
N LYS A 197 -17.73 11.02 23.93
CA LYS A 197 -16.29 11.30 24.06
C LYS A 197 -15.57 11.24 22.72
N ASN A 198 -15.99 10.35 21.83
CA ASN A 198 -15.33 10.09 20.55
C ASN A 198 -16.35 10.17 19.40
N LEU A 199 -16.10 11.03 18.43
CA LEU A 199 -16.88 11.14 17.20
C LEU A 199 -15.95 11.02 15.99
N ASP A 200 -16.17 10.00 15.17
CA ASP A 200 -15.46 9.82 13.90
C ASP A 200 -16.38 10.07 12.71
N LEU A 201 -15.99 11.05 11.88
CA LEU A 201 -16.65 11.50 10.65
C LEU A 201 -15.67 11.45 9.46
N SER A 202 -14.56 10.71 9.58
CA SER A 202 -13.51 10.65 8.56
C SER A 202 -13.96 9.97 7.25
N VAL A 203 -13.30 10.26 6.14
CA VAL A 203 -13.63 9.71 4.81
C VAL A 203 -15.11 9.96 4.46
N ASN A 204 -15.51 11.23 4.52
CA ASN A 204 -16.84 11.71 4.13
C ASN A 204 -16.69 12.89 3.14
N MET A 205 -17.80 13.51 2.75
CA MET A 205 -17.84 14.54 1.70
C MET A 205 -17.94 15.97 2.23
N LEU A 206 -17.69 16.19 3.54
CA LEU A 206 -17.83 17.49 4.20
C LEU A 206 -16.92 18.55 3.56
N ARG A 207 -17.47 19.70 3.19
CA ARG A 207 -16.72 20.86 2.64
C ARG A 207 -16.65 22.04 3.61
N THR A 208 -17.69 22.19 4.41
CA THR A 208 -17.92 23.24 5.40
C THR A 208 -18.58 22.60 6.61
N ILE A 209 -18.44 23.23 7.77
CA ILE A 209 -19.10 22.83 9.02
C ILE A 209 -19.74 24.11 9.56
N GLU A 210 -21.03 24.06 9.85
CA GLU A 210 -21.79 25.22 10.36
C GLU A 210 -21.45 25.51 11.83
N ASP A 211 -21.55 26.79 12.24
CA ASP A 211 -21.03 27.27 13.54
C ASP A 211 -21.63 26.54 14.76
N ASP A 212 -22.85 26.00 14.64
CA ASP A 212 -23.57 25.26 15.68
C ASP A 212 -23.77 23.76 15.35
N ALA A 213 -23.04 23.21 14.36
CA ALA A 213 -23.15 21.81 13.94
C ALA A 213 -22.81 20.79 15.05
N PHE A 214 -21.92 21.17 15.98
CA PHE A 214 -21.49 20.34 17.12
C PHE A 214 -22.16 20.69 18.45
N GLU A 215 -23.24 21.49 18.43
CA GLU A 215 -23.94 21.86 19.67
C GLU A 215 -24.50 20.62 20.41
N GLY A 216 -24.35 20.61 21.74
CA GLY A 216 -24.80 19.54 22.62
C GLY A 216 -23.73 18.51 23.01
N LEU A 217 -22.57 18.49 22.33
CA LEU A 217 -21.46 17.55 22.57
C LEU A 217 -20.59 17.91 23.79
N SER A 218 -21.21 18.01 24.96
CA SER A 218 -20.60 18.52 26.20
C SER A 218 -19.46 17.69 26.79
N SER A 219 -19.22 16.46 26.33
CA SER A 219 -18.16 15.57 26.84
C SER A 219 -17.14 15.13 25.80
N LEU A 220 -17.15 15.70 24.59
CA LEU A 220 -16.30 15.23 23.50
C LEU A 220 -14.82 15.46 23.79
N GLU A 221 -14.04 14.39 23.84
CA GLU A 221 -12.59 14.40 24.04
C GLU A 221 -11.83 14.25 22.72
N THR A 222 -12.40 13.58 21.72
CA THR A 222 -11.78 13.33 20.41
C THR A 222 -12.77 13.56 19.27
N LEU A 223 -12.38 14.44 18.34
CA LEU A 223 -13.10 14.69 17.09
C LEU A 223 -12.19 14.32 15.90
N SER A 224 -12.67 13.41 15.05
CA SER A 224 -12.01 12.99 13.82
C SER A 224 -12.80 13.46 12.60
N LEU A 225 -12.20 14.38 11.84
CA LEU A 225 -12.70 14.97 10.59
C LEU A 225 -11.74 14.71 9.42
N SER A 226 -10.81 13.76 9.61
CA SER A 226 -9.76 13.40 8.67
C SER A 226 -10.32 12.99 7.29
N ASP A 227 -9.60 13.28 6.22
CA ASP A 227 -9.98 12.89 4.85
C ASP A 227 -11.41 13.32 4.46
N ASN A 228 -11.67 14.61 4.66
CA ASN A 228 -12.82 15.31 4.11
C ASN A 228 -12.33 16.40 3.12
N ASN A 229 -13.24 17.25 2.64
CA ASN A 229 -12.94 18.35 1.72
C ASN A 229 -12.96 19.72 2.41
N ILE A 230 -12.70 19.79 3.72
CA ILE A 230 -12.81 21.00 4.54
C ILE A 230 -11.76 22.04 4.12
N LEU A 231 -12.20 23.28 3.88
CA LEU A 231 -11.36 24.38 3.39
C LEU A 231 -10.81 25.30 4.51
N VAL A 232 -11.52 25.40 5.63
CA VAL A 232 -11.23 26.29 6.76
C VAL A 232 -11.57 25.57 8.07
N ILE A 233 -10.79 25.79 9.13
CA ILE A 233 -11.04 25.23 10.46
C ILE A 233 -12.26 25.93 11.08
N PRO A 234 -13.30 25.20 11.55
CA PRO A 234 -14.53 25.82 12.05
C PRO A 234 -14.38 26.27 13.51
N GLY A 235 -13.62 27.35 13.75
CA GLY A 235 -13.32 27.86 15.09
C GLY A 235 -14.55 28.06 15.99
N SER A 236 -15.66 28.56 15.42
CA SER A 236 -16.94 28.74 16.13
C SER A 236 -17.54 27.41 16.58
N ALA A 237 -17.55 26.39 15.71
CA ALA A 237 -18.08 25.06 16.06
C ALA A 237 -17.20 24.34 17.09
N LEU A 238 -15.89 24.61 17.08
CA LEU A 238 -14.93 24.10 18.07
C LEU A 238 -15.08 24.78 19.45
N LEU A 239 -15.58 26.02 19.50
CA LEU A 239 -15.98 26.68 20.76
C LEU A 239 -17.12 25.91 21.49
N ARG A 240 -17.99 25.23 20.75
CA ARG A 240 -19.09 24.40 21.31
C ARG A 240 -18.61 23.09 21.95
N LEU A 241 -17.32 22.79 21.92
CA LEU A 241 -16.71 21.54 22.44
C LEU A 241 -15.84 21.80 23.69
N PRO A 242 -16.43 21.87 24.90
CA PRO A 242 -15.75 22.34 26.12
C PRO A 242 -14.78 21.32 26.76
N ARG A 243 -14.65 20.11 26.20
CA ARG A 243 -13.77 19.04 26.73
C ARG A 243 -12.80 18.44 25.70
N LEU A 244 -12.70 19.05 24.52
CA LEU A 244 -11.90 18.54 23.41
C LEU A 244 -10.42 18.43 23.79
N ARG A 245 -9.83 17.25 23.58
CA ARG A 245 -8.41 16.95 23.87
C ARG A 245 -7.63 16.59 22.60
N SER A 246 -8.27 15.99 21.62
CA SER A 246 -7.68 15.59 20.34
C SER A 246 -8.56 16.03 19.17
N LEU A 247 -7.94 16.71 18.21
CA LEU A 247 -8.58 17.20 17.00
C LEU A 247 -7.79 16.72 15.77
N ASN A 248 -8.42 15.87 14.96
CA ASN A 248 -7.83 15.36 13.72
C ASN A 248 -8.54 16.00 12.51
N LEU A 249 -7.76 16.75 11.73
CA LEU A 249 -8.18 17.49 10.53
C LEU A 249 -7.26 17.16 9.34
N ASP A 250 -6.53 16.06 9.40
CA ASP A 250 -5.58 15.61 8.40
C ASP A 250 -6.25 15.27 7.05
N TYR A 251 -5.47 15.30 5.97
CA TYR A 251 -5.88 15.08 4.57
C TYR A 251 -6.94 16.06 4.02
N ASN A 252 -7.33 17.11 4.76
CA ASN A 252 -8.28 18.12 4.31
C ASN A 252 -7.64 19.14 3.33
N ARG A 253 -8.39 20.20 2.98
CA ARG A 253 -7.98 21.24 2.03
C ARG A 253 -7.69 22.58 2.70
N ILE A 254 -7.34 22.57 4.00
CA ILE A 254 -7.08 23.79 4.78
C ILE A 254 -5.83 24.48 4.22
N ALA A 255 -5.97 25.73 3.77
CA ALA A 255 -4.90 26.47 3.09
C ALA A 255 -4.33 27.63 3.92
N ALA A 256 -5.12 28.19 4.83
CA ALA A 256 -4.76 29.33 5.67
C ALA A 256 -5.12 29.07 7.13
N LEU A 257 -4.30 29.60 8.03
CA LEU A 257 -4.54 29.68 9.47
C LEU A 257 -4.52 31.17 9.85
N SER A 258 -5.31 31.56 10.85
CA SER A 258 -5.19 32.84 11.56
C SER A 258 -4.80 32.55 13.01
N ALA A 259 -4.18 33.51 13.70
CA ALA A 259 -3.74 33.28 15.09
C ALA A 259 -4.93 32.92 16.01
N ASP A 260 -6.03 33.66 15.89
CA ASP A 260 -7.22 33.51 16.74
C ASP A 260 -8.02 32.21 16.47
N ILE A 261 -7.69 31.43 15.43
CA ILE A 261 -8.49 30.27 15.01
C ILE A 261 -8.52 29.15 16.07
N PHE A 262 -7.49 29.10 16.92
CA PHE A 262 -7.32 28.09 17.95
C PHE A 262 -7.54 28.59 19.38
N THR A 263 -7.56 29.90 19.62
CA THR A 263 -7.90 30.51 20.92
C THR A 263 -9.16 29.91 21.56
N PRO A 264 -10.24 29.56 20.82
CA PRO A 264 -11.42 28.88 21.38
C PRO A 264 -11.17 27.51 22.05
N ILE A 265 -10.04 26.83 21.78
CA ILE A 265 -9.72 25.47 22.23
C ILE A 265 -8.34 25.31 22.91
N ALA A 266 -7.53 26.37 22.94
CA ALA A 266 -6.13 26.33 23.33
C ALA A 266 -5.88 25.98 24.82
N ASP A 267 -6.86 26.21 25.68
CA ASP A 267 -6.81 25.89 27.11
C ASP A 267 -6.90 24.39 27.43
N ARG A 268 -7.40 23.57 26.51
CA ARG A 268 -7.81 22.17 26.77
C ARG A 268 -7.29 21.12 25.78
N VAL A 269 -6.91 21.52 24.56
CA VAL A 269 -6.44 20.57 23.55
C VAL A 269 -4.99 20.12 23.80
N VAL A 270 -4.81 18.81 23.80
CA VAL A 270 -3.58 18.09 24.11
C VAL A 270 -2.87 17.60 22.84
N SER A 271 -3.61 17.37 21.75
CA SER A 271 -3.07 16.96 20.46
C SER A 271 -3.86 17.55 19.28
N ILE A 272 -3.13 18.10 18.32
CA ILE A 272 -3.67 18.60 17.04
C ILE A 272 -2.97 17.87 15.89
N ASN A 273 -3.76 17.29 14.98
CA ASN A 273 -3.28 16.74 13.72
C ASN A 273 -3.85 17.54 12.54
N LEU A 274 -2.98 18.23 11.82
CA LEU A 274 -3.27 19.01 10.61
C LEU A 274 -2.53 18.45 9.38
N ALA A 275 -2.01 17.24 9.45
CA ALA A 275 -1.15 16.67 8.42
C ALA A 275 -1.81 16.67 7.02
N ARG A 276 -1.03 16.93 5.98
CA ARG A 276 -1.42 16.83 4.56
C ARG A 276 -2.59 17.72 4.18
N ASN A 277 -2.65 18.88 4.81
CA ASN A 277 -3.39 20.04 4.33
C ASN A 277 -2.53 20.86 3.34
N VAL A 278 -2.92 22.09 3.02
CA VAL A 278 -2.29 22.95 1.99
C VAL A 278 -1.69 24.23 2.63
N ILE A 279 -1.25 24.11 3.89
CA ILE A 279 -0.78 25.20 4.76
C ILE A 279 0.64 25.60 4.36
N ARG A 280 0.78 26.72 3.64
CA ARG A 280 2.07 27.20 3.09
C ARG A 280 2.97 27.89 4.12
N GLU A 281 2.35 28.52 5.11
CA GLU A 281 2.98 29.34 6.14
C GLU A 281 2.18 29.23 7.45
N LEU A 282 2.85 29.43 8.58
CA LEU A 282 2.22 29.49 9.91
C LEU A 282 2.25 30.96 10.37
N PRO A 283 1.13 31.55 10.82
CA PRO A 283 1.17 32.89 11.38
C PRO A 283 2.07 32.95 12.62
N VAL A 284 2.56 34.14 12.93
CA VAL A 284 3.27 34.43 14.18
C VAL A 284 2.26 34.31 15.34
N ASP A 285 2.72 33.84 16.51
CA ASP A 285 1.91 33.68 17.73
C ASP A 285 0.69 32.73 17.60
N ALA A 286 0.63 31.92 16.53
CA ALA A 286 -0.49 31.01 16.22
C ALA A 286 -0.85 29.98 17.31
N PHE A 287 0.05 29.77 18.27
CA PHE A 287 -0.12 28.84 19.38
C PHE A 287 0.08 29.49 20.76
N GLN A 288 0.08 30.83 20.85
CA GLN A 288 0.42 31.59 22.07
C GLN A 288 -0.50 31.28 23.28
N ASP A 289 -1.79 30.99 23.03
CA ASP A 289 -2.76 30.67 24.09
C ASP A 289 -2.64 29.25 24.67
N PHE A 290 -1.86 28.35 24.06
CA PHE A 290 -1.90 26.91 24.36
C PHE A 290 -1.20 26.54 25.67
N LYS A 291 -1.96 25.99 26.62
CA LYS A 291 -1.46 25.66 27.97
C LYS A 291 -1.18 24.17 28.19
N VAL A 292 -1.62 23.30 27.26
CA VAL A 292 -1.59 21.84 27.43
C VAL A 292 -1.22 21.08 26.14
N LEU A 293 -0.87 21.77 25.05
CA LEU A 293 -0.59 21.12 23.76
C LEU A 293 0.71 20.33 23.84
N SER A 294 0.59 18.99 23.75
CA SER A 294 1.70 18.05 23.90
C SER A 294 2.17 17.46 22.58
N SER A 295 1.31 17.42 21.56
CA SER A 295 1.63 16.88 20.24
C SER A 295 1.01 17.72 19.12
N LEU A 296 1.85 18.18 18.20
CA LEU A 296 1.47 18.95 17.01
C LEU A 296 1.98 18.24 15.75
N ASP A 297 1.07 17.84 14.87
CA ASP A 297 1.39 17.28 13.57
C ASP A 297 1.01 18.24 12.44
N LEU A 298 2.03 18.67 11.71
CA LEU A 298 1.97 19.57 10.55
C LEU A 298 2.62 18.91 9.31
N SER A 299 2.82 17.58 9.34
CA SER A 299 3.51 16.85 8.28
C SER A 299 2.79 16.94 6.92
N GLY A 300 3.53 16.96 5.82
CA GLY A 300 2.96 16.95 4.46
C GLY A 300 2.19 18.21 4.04
N SER A 301 2.21 19.29 4.83
CA SER A 301 1.34 20.46 4.64
C SER A 301 1.79 21.46 3.55
N LEU A 302 2.95 21.22 2.92
CA LEU A 302 3.63 22.09 1.94
C LEU A 302 4.32 23.33 2.53
N LEU A 303 4.61 23.36 3.83
CA LEU A 303 5.35 24.45 4.48
C LEU A 303 6.72 24.67 3.81
N LEU A 304 7.02 25.93 3.46
CA LEU A 304 8.28 26.32 2.80
C LEU A 304 9.38 26.75 3.79
N ASN A 305 8.98 27.46 4.84
CA ASN A 305 9.82 27.92 5.95
C ASN A 305 9.02 27.81 7.26
N ILE A 306 9.71 27.89 8.39
CA ILE A 306 9.10 28.10 9.71
C ILE A 306 9.87 29.20 10.45
N GLU A 307 9.17 30.04 11.20
CA GLU A 307 9.78 31.04 12.08
C GLU A 307 9.70 30.57 13.54
N ALA A 308 10.65 31.00 14.39
CA ALA A 308 10.64 30.61 15.80
C ALA A 308 9.40 31.16 16.54
N ALA A 309 8.98 32.38 16.20
CA ALA A 309 7.82 33.04 16.79
C ALA A 309 6.47 32.41 16.38
N SER A 310 6.41 31.60 15.31
CA SER A 310 5.21 30.81 14.98
C SER A 310 4.88 29.75 16.03
N PHE A 311 5.83 29.39 16.91
CA PHE A 311 5.66 28.37 17.95
C PHE A 311 5.70 28.93 19.39
N SER A 312 5.59 30.25 19.59
CA SER A 312 5.55 30.77 20.96
C SER A 312 4.26 30.37 21.68
N GLY A 313 4.35 30.18 23.00
CA GLY A 313 3.34 29.52 23.84
C GLY A 313 3.58 28.03 24.04
N LEU A 314 4.38 27.38 23.19
CA LEU A 314 4.62 25.93 23.21
C LEU A 314 5.92 25.50 23.92
N GLU A 315 6.68 26.44 24.47
CA GLU A 315 8.03 26.25 25.02
C GLU A 315 8.07 25.19 26.14
N ASP A 316 7.09 25.23 27.04
CA ASP A 316 6.97 24.39 28.24
C ASP A 316 5.84 23.33 28.17
N THR A 317 5.22 23.15 27.01
CA THR A 317 4.09 22.20 26.82
C THR A 317 4.39 21.09 25.82
N LEU A 318 5.07 21.41 24.70
CA LEU A 318 5.14 20.51 23.55
C LEU A 318 6.16 19.38 23.76
N LEU A 319 5.71 18.13 23.58
CA LEU A 319 6.53 16.92 23.71
C LEU A 319 6.86 16.29 22.35
N SER A 320 6.01 16.47 21.34
CA SER A 320 6.18 15.92 19.99
C SER A 320 5.80 16.94 18.91
N LEU A 321 6.72 17.17 17.96
CA LEU A 321 6.52 18.01 16.80
C LEU A 321 6.85 17.21 15.53
N ASN A 322 5.86 17.04 14.65
CA ASN A 322 6.03 16.38 13.37
C ASN A 322 5.92 17.39 12.21
N LEU A 323 7.02 17.54 11.47
CA LEU A 323 7.16 18.39 10.28
C LEU A 323 7.60 17.57 9.06
N HIS A 324 7.49 16.23 9.12
CA HIS A 324 7.79 15.30 8.03
C HIS A 324 7.16 15.72 6.69
N GLY A 325 7.84 15.50 5.56
CA GLY A 325 7.23 15.60 4.22
C GLY A 325 6.83 17.01 3.78
N ASN A 326 7.30 18.06 4.47
CA ASN A 326 7.13 19.45 4.06
C ASN A 326 8.20 19.84 3.02
N ARG A 327 8.26 21.13 2.65
CA ARG A 327 9.19 21.67 1.65
C ARG A 327 10.25 22.59 2.27
N LEU A 328 10.57 22.38 3.56
CA LEU A 328 11.48 23.22 4.33
C LEU A 328 12.89 23.20 3.72
N SER A 329 13.44 24.37 3.39
CA SER A 329 14.81 24.49 2.86
C SER A 329 15.89 24.71 3.93
N SER A 330 15.49 25.20 5.10
CA SER A 330 16.36 25.54 6.23
C SER A 330 15.52 25.68 7.51
N LEU A 331 16.14 25.49 8.68
CA LEU A 331 15.55 25.89 9.97
C LEU A 331 15.77 27.39 10.23
N PRO A 332 14.98 28.03 11.12
CA PRO A 332 15.17 29.43 11.49
C PRO A 332 16.56 29.67 12.12
N GLN A 333 17.08 30.89 11.93
CA GLN A 333 18.35 31.33 12.50
C GLN A 333 18.26 31.57 14.02
N GLN A 334 17.06 31.90 14.52
CA GLN A 334 16.74 31.86 15.95
C GLN A 334 16.44 30.42 16.37
N PRO A 335 16.94 29.96 17.54
CA PRO A 335 16.74 28.60 18.00
C PRO A 335 15.28 28.34 18.39
N LEU A 336 14.81 27.10 18.19
CA LEU A 336 13.51 26.67 18.68
C LEU A 336 13.59 26.41 20.20
N THR A 337 12.97 27.27 21.00
CA THR A 337 12.98 27.24 22.48
C THR A 337 11.99 26.24 23.09
N LEU A 338 11.82 25.08 22.44
CA LEU A 338 10.88 24.03 22.86
C LEU A 338 11.56 23.10 23.87
N HIS A 339 11.69 23.56 25.11
CA HIS A 339 12.54 22.95 26.14
C HIS A 339 12.18 21.52 26.50
N ARG A 340 10.90 21.17 26.45
CA ARG A 340 10.37 19.86 26.83
C ARG A 340 10.15 18.92 25.65
N LEU A 341 10.53 19.34 24.44
CA LEU A 341 10.35 18.56 23.22
C LEU A 341 11.18 17.27 23.29
N ARG A 342 10.50 16.11 23.17
CA ARG A 342 11.11 14.78 23.23
C ARG A 342 11.24 14.13 21.85
N ARG A 343 10.32 14.45 20.93
CA ARG A 343 10.32 13.96 19.55
C ARG A 343 10.25 15.11 18.56
N LEU A 344 11.22 15.16 17.65
CA LEU A 344 11.24 16.05 16.49
C LEU A 344 11.43 15.22 15.23
N ASP A 345 10.49 15.34 14.30
CA ASP A 345 10.58 14.71 12.98
C ASP A 345 10.62 15.79 11.89
N LEU A 346 11.75 15.85 11.18
CA LEU A 346 12.05 16.76 10.08
C LEU A 346 12.31 15.99 8.77
N SER A 347 11.95 14.71 8.72
CA SER A 347 12.27 13.84 7.58
C SER A 347 11.53 14.22 6.29
N HIS A 348 12.02 13.77 5.14
CA HIS A 348 11.42 14.04 3.82
C HIS A 348 11.22 15.53 3.51
N ASN A 349 12.13 16.39 3.98
CA ASN A 349 12.15 17.82 3.66
C ASN A 349 13.25 18.11 2.60
N SER A 350 13.53 19.39 2.35
CA SER A 350 14.56 19.83 1.39
C SER A 350 15.68 20.62 2.08
N LEU A 351 16.00 20.25 3.32
CA LEU A 351 16.97 20.97 4.16
C LEU A 351 18.37 20.94 3.52
N LYS A 352 18.91 22.14 3.23
CA LYS A 352 20.25 22.33 2.65
C LYS A 352 21.33 22.48 3.71
N GLU A 353 21.01 23.17 4.79
CA GLU A 353 21.90 23.43 5.91
C GLU A 353 21.11 23.57 7.22
N LEU A 354 21.79 23.37 8.34
CA LEU A 354 21.25 23.62 9.68
C LEU A 354 22.08 24.74 10.33
N PRO A 355 21.47 25.87 10.74
CA PRO A 355 22.14 26.86 11.57
C PRO A 355 22.78 26.23 12.82
N ARG A 356 23.97 26.68 13.21
CA ARG A 356 24.72 26.11 14.36
C ARG A 356 23.93 26.09 15.68
N ALA A 357 22.99 27.02 15.84
CA ALA A 357 22.15 27.13 17.03
C ALA A 357 20.82 26.36 16.97
N SER A 358 20.49 25.68 15.87
CA SER A 358 19.13 25.13 15.58
C SER A 358 18.49 24.36 16.75
N PHE A 359 19.30 23.63 17.51
CA PHE A 359 18.84 22.69 18.54
C PHE A 359 19.18 23.11 19.99
N THR A 360 19.69 24.33 20.23
CA THR A 360 20.14 24.75 21.57
C THR A 360 19.03 24.81 22.62
N GLY A 361 17.79 25.03 22.20
CA GLY A 361 16.63 25.01 23.10
C GLY A 361 16.13 23.60 23.47
N LEU A 362 16.45 22.56 22.69
CA LEU A 362 15.78 21.25 22.70
C LEU A 362 16.40 20.25 23.70
N THR A 363 16.56 20.64 24.96
CA THR A 363 17.39 19.89 25.92
C THR A 363 16.80 18.56 26.41
N GLU A 364 15.48 18.36 26.35
CA GLU A 364 14.85 17.06 26.66
C GLU A 364 14.76 16.07 25.46
N LEU A 365 15.28 16.43 24.27
CA LEU A 365 15.06 15.64 23.05
C LEU A 365 15.61 14.21 23.13
N MET A 366 14.76 13.23 22.84
CA MET A 366 15.05 11.80 22.86
C MET A 366 15.08 11.18 21.45
N PHE A 367 14.29 11.73 20.52
CA PHE A 367 14.17 11.27 19.13
C PHE A 367 14.36 12.45 18.17
N LEU A 368 15.34 12.36 17.28
CA LEU A 368 15.54 13.27 16.16
C LEU A 368 15.59 12.48 14.85
N ASN A 369 14.66 12.77 13.94
CA ASN A 369 14.65 12.21 12.60
C ASN A 369 14.88 13.31 11.56
N LEU A 370 15.99 13.19 10.83
CA LEU A 370 16.41 14.08 9.74
C LEU A 370 16.45 13.35 8.39
N SER A 371 15.96 12.11 8.32
CA SER A 371 16.09 11.23 7.15
C SER A 371 15.45 11.80 5.87
N ASN A 372 15.91 11.34 4.71
CA ASN A 372 15.43 11.78 3.40
C ASN A 372 15.49 13.31 3.20
N ASN A 373 16.57 13.94 3.69
CA ASN A 373 16.96 15.33 3.39
C ASN A 373 18.25 15.32 2.54
N PRO A 374 18.19 14.93 1.25
CA PRO A 374 19.39 14.61 0.45
C PRO A 374 20.29 15.82 0.12
N LEU A 375 19.82 17.05 0.39
CA LEU A 375 20.58 18.28 0.18
C LEU A 375 21.48 18.68 1.36
N LEU A 376 21.35 18.03 2.52
CA LEU A 376 22.03 18.44 3.74
C LEU A 376 23.55 18.19 3.66
N THR A 377 23.97 17.01 3.20
CA THR A 377 25.35 16.58 2.87
C THR A 377 26.41 16.62 3.98
N SER A 378 26.22 17.41 5.03
CA SER A 378 27.06 17.50 6.22
C SER A 378 26.28 18.15 7.37
N LEU A 379 26.65 17.83 8.61
CA LEU A 379 26.16 18.51 9.81
C LEU A 379 27.24 19.48 10.32
N PRO A 380 26.87 20.66 10.84
CA PRO A 380 27.83 21.53 11.52
C PRO A 380 28.41 20.81 12.74
N LEU A 381 29.72 20.96 12.96
CA LEU A 381 30.36 20.53 14.21
C LEU A 381 29.62 21.13 15.41
N ASN A 382 29.46 20.33 16.47
CA ASN A 382 28.80 20.66 17.73
C ASN A 382 27.29 20.97 17.63
N SER A 383 26.65 20.81 16.45
CA SER A 383 25.20 21.06 16.30
C SER A 383 24.32 20.13 17.15
N LEU A 384 24.80 18.92 17.46
CA LEU A 384 24.11 17.93 18.29
C LEU A 384 24.50 18.01 19.78
N ASP A 385 25.48 18.83 20.16
CA ASP A 385 25.98 18.94 21.55
C ASP A 385 24.89 19.27 22.60
N PRO A 386 23.86 20.10 22.32
CA PRO A 386 22.78 20.37 23.27
C PRO A 386 21.93 19.13 23.60
N LEU A 387 21.90 18.13 22.70
CA LEU A 387 20.98 17.00 22.72
C LEU A 387 21.46 15.87 23.65
N SER A 388 21.76 16.22 24.91
CA SER A 388 22.35 15.32 25.90
C SER A 388 21.48 14.11 26.28
N ARG A 389 20.17 14.17 25.99
CA ARG A 389 19.20 13.08 26.23
C ARG A 389 18.87 12.21 25.02
N LEU A 390 19.48 12.47 23.86
CA LEU A 390 19.15 11.82 22.60
C LEU A 390 19.37 10.30 22.66
N GLU A 391 18.32 9.53 22.37
CA GLU A 391 18.34 8.06 22.35
C GLU A 391 18.24 7.51 20.92
N VAL A 392 17.59 8.24 20.02
CA VAL A 392 17.36 7.90 18.61
C VAL A 392 17.79 9.06 17.73
N LEU A 393 18.69 8.77 16.78
CA LEU A 393 19.08 9.70 15.71
C LEU A 393 19.02 8.97 14.36
N ASP A 394 18.18 9.48 13.47
CA ASP A 394 18.07 9.03 12.09
C ASP A 394 18.63 10.07 11.11
N LEU A 395 19.67 9.68 10.37
CA LEU A 395 20.30 10.47 9.30
C LEU A 395 20.26 9.72 7.95
N THR A 396 19.36 8.73 7.79
CA THR A 396 19.19 7.93 6.57
C THR A 396 18.96 8.83 5.35
N ASN A 397 19.70 8.63 4.25
CA ASN A 397 19.55 9.42 3.01
C ASN A 397 19.57 10.94 3.24
N THR A 398 20.64 11.43 3.88
CA THR A 398 20.94 12.87 4.05
C THR A 398 22.09 13.35 3.15
N GLY A 399 22.56 12.48 2.24
CA GLY A 399 23.63 12.79 1.29
C GLY A 399 25.03 12.88 1.91
N MET A 400 25.21 12.44 3.16
CA MET A 400 26.48 12.61 3.89
C MET A 400 27.62 11.80 3.29
N LYS A 401 28.79 12.43 3.12
CA LYS A 401 29.99 11.83 2.51
C LYS A 401 31.08 11.43 3.50
N LEU A 402 31.09 12.08 4.67
CA LEU A 402 32.09 11.92 5.72
C LEU A 402 31.39 11.88 7.08
N LEU A 403 31.83 10.97 7.95
CA LEU A 403 31.48 10.94 9.37
C LEU A 403 32.65 11.54 10.16
N SER A 404 32.39 12.54 11.01
CA SER A 404 33.40 13.13 11.90
C SER A 404 33.34 12.50 13.29
N PRO A 405 34.47 12.13 13.93
CA PRO A 405 34.46 11.51 15.26
C PRO A 405 33.78 12.38 16.34
N ASP A 406 33.97 13.70 16.27
CA ASP A 406 33.43 14.64 17.26
C ASP A 406 31.89 14.79 17.21
N LEU A 407 31.25 14.41 16.09
CA LEU A 407 29.84 14.68 15.80
C LEU A 407 28.87 14.11 16.85
N LEU A 408 29.23 12.98 17.47
CA LEU A 408 28.40 12.29 18.47
C LEU A 408 29.02 12.34 19.88
N LEU A 409 30.13 13.05 20.08
CA LEU A 409 30.96 12.98 21.28
C LEU A 409 30.18 13.36 22.56
N ARG A 410 29.18 14.24 22.44
CA ARG A 410 28.32 14.73 23.53
C ARG A 410 26.99 13.98 23.71
N ASN A 411 26.72 12.93 22.91
CA ASN A 411 25.46 12.20 22.93
C ASN A 411 25.63 10.74 23.42
N PRO A 412 26.03 10.49 24.69
CA PRO A 412 26.34 9.14 25.19
C PRO A 412 25.10 8.26 25.45
N ARG A 413 23.89 8.84 25.39
CA ARG A 413 22.61 8.13 25.66
C ARG A 413 22.00 7.43 24.45
N LEU A 414 22.58 7.60 23.25
CA LEU A 414 22.12 6.99 22.02
C LEU A 414 21.98 5.47 22.16
N LYS A 415 20.85 4.93 21.70
CA LYS A 415 20.48 3.50 21.71
C LYS A 415 20.38 2.94 20.29
N TRP A 416 19.87 3.74 19.35
CA TRP A 416 19.76 3.37 17.93
C TRP A 416 20.28 4.51 17.06
N LEU A 417 21.08 4.15 16.06
CA LEU A 417 21.70 5.04 15.09
C LEU A 417 21.49 4.52 13.67
N SER A 418 20.95 5.36 12.79
CA SER A 418 20.94 5.09 11.35
C SER A 418 21.71 6.13 10.56
N PHE A 419 22.67 5.64 9.79
CA PHE A 419 23.42 6.34 8.75
C PHE A 419 23.15 5.73 7.37
N ALA A 420 22.11 4.89 7.22
CA ALA A 420 21.83 4.12 6.02
C ALA A 420 21.62 4.98 4.75
N SER A 421 21.84 4.41 3.57
CA SER A 421 21.59 5.06 2.27
C SER A 421 22.28 6.42 2.10
N ASN A 422 23.50 6.59 2.64
CA ASN A 422 24.32 7.79 2.49
C ASN A 422 25.52 7.54 1.55
N MET A 423 26.40 8.53 1.40
CA MET A 423 27.55 8.49 0.51
C MET A 423 28.88 8.27 1.27
N ILE A 424 28.82 7.70 2.49
CA ILE A 424 29.98 7.53 3.37
C ILE A 424 30.95 6.50 2.75
N GLN A 425 32.22 6.86 2.63
CA GLN A 425 33.27 6.04 2.00
C GLN A 425 34.20 5.35 3.01
N GLU A 426 34.39 5.95 4.18
CA GLU A 426 35.27 5.46 5.23
C GLU A 426 34.69 5.79 6.61
N ILE A 427 34.83 4.86 7.56
CA ILE A 427 34.58 5.11 8.98
C ILE A 427 35.93 5.45 9.64
N PRO A 428 36.11 6.63 10.26
CA PRO A 428 37.37 7.01 10.89
C PRO A 428 37.61 6.25 12.20
N GLU A 429 38.82 6.38 12.74
CA GLU A 429 39.14 5.85 14.07
C GLU A 429 38.31 6.56 15.15
N LEU A 430 37.96 5.83 16.21
CA LEU A 430 37.22 6.35 17.37
C LEU A 430 35.84 7.00 17.06
N ALA A 431 35.29 6.79 15.86
CA ALA A 431 34.02 7.37 15.39
C ALA A 431 32.82 7.23 16.35
N PHE A 432 32.83 6.19 17.18
CA PHE A 432 31.77 5.87 18.14
C PHE A 432 32.29 5.72 19.57
N GLN A 433 33.35 6.45 19.96
CA GLN A 433 34.04 6.29 21.24
C GLN A 433 33.15 6.48 22.48
N SER A 434 32.14 7.35 22.42
CA SER A 434 31.24 7.66 23.55
C SER A 434 29.92 6.87 23.54
N GLN A 435 29.69 6.04 22.51
CA GLN A 435 28.38 5.45 22.19
C GLN A 435 28.13 4.12 22.93
N VAL A 436 28.45 4.10 24.23
CA VAL A 436 28.39 2.90 25.08
C VAL A 436 27.00 2.26 25.12
N ASN A 437 25.94 3.06 25.01
CA ASN A 437 24.56 2.60 25.08
C ASN A 437 23.95 2.14 23.74
N VAL A 438 24.66 2.29 22.61
CA VAL A 438 24.10 1.96 21.29
C VAL A 438 23.92 0.46 21.18
N THR A 439 22.67 0.02 21.05
CA THR A 439 22.26 -1.38 20.88
C THR A 439 22.14 -1.78 19.42
N SER A 440 21.97 -0.82 18.50
CA SER A 440 21.88 -1.07 17.06
C SER A 440 22.43 0.09 16.24
N LEU A 441 23.28 -0.24 15.26
CA LEU A 441 23.88 0.69 14.31
C LEU A 441 23.61 0.21 12.88
N ASP A 442 22.99 1.07 12.08
CA ASP A 442 22.78 0.85 10.65
C ASP A 442 23.67 1.76 9.80
N LEU A 443 24.48 1.14 8.95
CA LEU A 443 25.42 1.76 8.01
C LEU A 443 25.19 1.21 6.58
N SER A 444 24.04 0.58 6.33
CA SER A 444 23.74 -0.10 5.06
C SER A 444 23.63 0.86 3.87
N ASN A 445 23.75 0.31 2.66
CA ASN A 445 23.56 1.00 1.38
C ASN A 445 24.41 2.28 1.26
N ASN A 446 25.61 2.26 1.83
CA ASN A 446 26.60 3.33 1.76
C ASN A 446 27.67 3.01 0.70
N HIS A 447 28.82 3.67 0.75
CA HIS A 447 29.96 3.42 -0.14
C HIS A 447 31.20 2.96 0.64
N ILE A 448 31.02 2.41 1.84
CA ILE A 448 32.10 2.13 2.79
C ILE A 448 33.01 1.06 2.20
N SER A 449 34.25 1.45 1.88
CA SER A 449 35.30 0.53 1.42
C SER A 449 36.38 0.30 2.48
N ASN A 450 36.50 1.20 3.47
CA ASN A 450 37.44 1.06 4.58
C ASN A 450 36.80 1.39 5.93
N ILE A 451 37.26 0.71 6.98
CA ILE A 451 36.92 0.97 8.38
C ILE A 451 38.25 1.04 9.13
N ARG A 452 38.55 2.17 9.77
CA ARG A 452 39.81 2.31 10.52
C ARG A 452 39.75 1.55 11.84
N VAL A 453 40.88 1.01 12.28
CA VAL A 453 41.01 0.36 13.59
C VAL A 453 41.35 1.43 14.64
N PRO A 454 40.60 1.58 15.76
CA PRO A 454 39.41 0.82 16.20
C PRO A 454 38.14 1.70 16.18
N ALA A 455 37.45 1.81 15.04
CA ALA A 455 36.28 2.66 14.86
C ALA A 455 35.11 2.37 15.84
N PHE A 456 34.90 1.10 16.20
CA PHE A 456 33.76 0.64 17.00
C PHE A 456 34.10 0.42 18.50
N MET A 457 35.28 0.89 18.96
CA MET A 457 35.81 0.66 20.33
C MET A 457 34.84 1.02 21.48
N GLY A 458 33.96 1.99 21.28
CA GLY A 458 32.99 2.44 22.30
C GLY A 458 31.66 1.68 22.30
N LEU A 459 31.35 0.87 21.28
CA LEU A 459 30.05 0.24 21.06
C LEU A 459 29.83 -1.04 21.90
N ALA A 460 30.03 -0.94 23.22
CA ALA A 460 30.03 -2.10 24.13
C ALA A 460 28.70 -2.87 24.18
N ASN A 461 27.56 -2.18 24.14
CA ASN A 461 26.23 -2.79 24.21
C ASN A 461 25.60 -3.14 22.85
N LEU A 462 26.38 -3.07 21.76
CA LEU A 462 25.89 -3.31 20.40
C LEU A 462 25.42 -4.75 20.23
N ARG A 463 24.17 -4.91 19.76
CA ARG A 463 23.54 -6.19 19.39
C ARG A 463 23.28 -6.26 17.88
N LYS A 464 22.78 -5.14 17.34
CA LYS A 464 22.55 -4.74 15.94
C LYS A 464 23.78 -4.22 15.20
N LEU A 465 24.32 -4.90 14.19
CA LEU A 465 25.18 -4.25 13.19
C LEU A 465 24.73 -4.57 11.76
N ASN A 466 24.33 -3.54 11.02
CA ASN A 466 24.02 -3.63 9.60
C ASN A 466 25.03 -2.87 8.74
N LEU A 467 25.71 -3.58 7.84
CA LEU A 467 26.69 -3.09 6.87
C LEU A 467 26.35 -3.55 5.44
N GLU A 468 25.12 -4.01 5.19
CA GLU A 468 24.62 -4.46 3.88
C GLU A 468 24.85 -3.42 2.77
N GLY A 469 25.06 -3.85 1.53
CA GLY A 469 25.05 -2.95 0.37
C GLY A 469 26.21 -1.95 0.34
N ASN A 470 27.37 -2.35 0.88
CA ASN A 470 28.59 -1.55 0.95
C ASN A 470 29.67 -2.09 -0.01
N LYS A 471 30.90 -1.56 0.11
CA LYS A 471 32.04 -1.88 -0.77
C LYS A 471 33.16 -2.57 0.01
N LEU A 472 32.83 -3.25 1.11
CA LEU A 472 33.81 -3.91 1.97
C LEU A 472 34.44 -5.10 1.26
N ALA A 473 35.76 -5.12 1.16
CA ALA A 473 36.54 -6.24 0.63
C ALA A 473 37.01 -7.22 1.72
N SER A 474 37.01 -6.80 2.99
CA SER A 474 37.30 -7.67 4.15
C SER A 474 36.64 -7.15 5.42
N PHE A 475 36.47 -8.02 6.42
CA PHE A 475 35.98 -7.69 7.76
C PHE A 475 36.96 -8.20 8.83
N LYS A 476 37.05 -7.52 9.98
CA LYS A 476 38.09 -7.69 11.00
C LYS A 476 37.54 -7.50 12.41
N GLY A 477 37.92 -8.36 13.36
CA GLY A 477 37.57 -8.20 14.77
C GLY A 477 38.25 -6.98 15.42
N GLU A 478 39.37 -6.53 14.84
CA GLU A 478 40.18 -5.40 15.30
C GLU A 478 39.37 -4.08 15.38
N PHE A 479 38.31 -3.92 14.57
CA PHE A 479 37.46 -2.72 14.61
C PHE A 479 36.80 -2.49 15.99
N PHE A 480 36.58 -3.55 16.76
CA PHE A 480 35.91 -3.54 18.07
C PHE A 480 36.88 -3.65 19.26
N ILE A 481 38.20 -3.78 19.03
CA ILE A 481 39.14 -4.03 20.12
C ILE A 481 39.24 -2.81 21.04
N ASN A 482 38.76 -3.01 22.27
CA ASN A 482 38.97 -2.13 23.40
C ASN A 482 39.84 -2.88 24.43
N ARG A 483 40.94 -2.28 24.88
CA ARG A 483 41.90 -2.90 25.83
C ARG A 483 41.30 -3.24 27.21
N ARG A 484 40.01 -3.01 27.44
CA ARG A 484 39.28 -3.26 28.70
C ARG A 484 38.11 -4.25 28.59
N SER A 485 37.82 -4.82 27.40
CA SER A 485 36.66 -5.72 27.23
C SER A 485 36.98 -6.95 26.39
N ASN A 486 36.72 -8.15 26.94
CA ASN A 486 37.01 -9.44 26.29
C ASN A 486 36.00 -9.84 25.18
N GLY A 487 35.07 -8.97 24.80
CA GLY A 487 34.11 -9.22 23.74
C GLY A 487 32.97 -8.19 23.72
N THR A 488 32.15 -8.27 22.67
CA THR A 488 30.95 -7.45 22.45
C THR A 488 29.67 -8.20 22.83
N LEU A 489 28.54 -7.49 22.90
CA LEU A 489 27.21 -8.10 23.03
C LEU A 489 26.53 -8.39 21.68
N LEU A 490 27.30 -8.49 20.58
CA LEU A 490 26.74 -8.59 19.22
C LEU A 490 25.96 -9.89 19.03
N GLU A 491 24.70 -9.77 18.59
CA GLU A 491 23.78 -10.90 18.38
C GLU A 491 23.49 -11.15 16.90
N GLU A 492 23.47 -10.08 16.09
CA GLU A 492 23.08 -10.15 14.68
C GLU A 492 24.02 -9.25 13.86
N ILE A 493 24.70 -9.84 12.88
CA ILE A 493 25.55 -9.12 11.93
C ILE A 493 25.10 -9.35 10.49
N ASN A 494 24.87 -8.27 9.76
CA ASN A 494 24.56 -8.29 8.33
C ASN A 494 25.70 -7.64 7.54
N LEU A 495 26.38 -8.48 6.75
CA LEU A 495 27.47 -8.13 5.83
C LEU A 495 27.10 -8.49 4.38
N SER A 496 25.81 -8.69 4.09
CA SER A 496 25.34 -9.09 2.76
C SER A 496 25.59 -8.02 1.70
N ASN A 497 25.54 -8.40 0.42
CA ASN A 497 25.67 -7.48 -0.73
C ASN A 497 26.92 -6.58 -0.61
N ASN A 498 28.08 -7.22 -0.49
CA ASN A 498 29.40 -6.59 -0.33
C ASN A 498 30.41 -7.30 -1.26
N TYR A 499 31.72 -7.02 -1.11
CA TYR A 499 32.77 -7.62 -1.92
C TYR A 499 33.70 -8.55 -1.12
N LEU A 500 33.22 -9.11 0.00
CA LEU A 500 33.99 -10.02 0.84
C LEU A 500 34.27 -11.32 0.09
N SER A 501 35.55 -11.67 -0.08
CA SER A 501 35.97 -13.00 -0.59
C SER A 501 36.54 -13.91 0.49
N TYR A 502 36.92 -13.34 1.64
CA TYR A 502 37.42 -14.06 2.82
C TYR A 502 37.12 -13.26 4.10
N LEU A 503 37.28 -13.90 5.25
CA LEU A 503 37.18 -13.29 6.58
C LEU A 503 38.50 -13.45 7.32
N PHE A 504 38.90 -12.46 8.11
CA PHE A 504 40.09 -12.58 8.97
C PHE A 504 39.80 -13.48 10.18
N PRO A 505 40.77 -14.24 10.73
CA PRO A 505 40.53 -15.11 11.89
C PRO A 505 40.06 -14.40 13.17
N SER A 506 40.26 -13.08 13.26
CA SER A 506 39.74 -12.24 14.34
C SER A 506 38.23 -11.96 14.24
N SER A 507 37.62 -12.12 13.06
CA SER A 507 36.30 -11.56 12.69
C SER A 507 35.19 -11.85 13.68
N PHE A 508 35.06 -13.09 14.15
CA PHE A 508 33.99 -13.50 15.05
C PHE A 508 34.46 -13.79 16.49
N LYS A 509 35.78 -13.87 16.73
CA LYS A 509 36.37 -14.16 18.04
C LYS A 509 36.02 -13.12 19.12
N VAL A 510 35.67 -11.89 18.71
CA VAL A 510 35.21 -10.79 19.57
C VAL A 510 33.69 -10.71 19.74
N HIS A 511 32.93 -11.63 19.14
CA HIS A 511 31.47 -11.63 19.09
C HIS A 511 30.83 -12.97 19.58
N PRO A 512 31.15 -13.48 20.79
CA PRO A 512 30.76 -14.82 21.25
C PRO A 512 29.25 -15.02 21.48
N ARG A 513 28.42 -13.98 21.30
CA ARG A 513 26.95 -14.02 21.47
C ARG A 513 26.18 -13.98 20.15
N LEU A 514 26.85 -14.09 19.01
CA LEU A 514 26.22 -14.11 17.69
C LEU A 514 25.20 -15.25 17.59
N LYS A 515 24.00 -14.88 17.12
CA LYS A 515 22.86 -15.76 16.81
C LYS A 515 22.60 -15.81 15.31
N ARG A 516 22.84 -14.70 14.59
CA ARG A 516 22.70 -14.61 13.13
C ARG A 516 23.94 -14.01 12.48
N ILE A 517 24.40 -14.67 11.41
CA ILE A 517 25.40 -14.14 10.48
C ILE A 517 24.78 -14.16 9.08
N ASN A 518 24.60 -13.00 8.46
CA ASN A 518 24.28 -12.91 7.04
C ASN A 518 25.51 -12.39 6.26
N VAL A 519 25.99 -13.22 5.34
CA VAL A 519 27.11 -12.96 4.41
C VAL A 519 26.70 -13.31 2.97
N SER A 520 25.40 -13.31 2.67
CA SER A 520 24.87 -13.56 1.32
C SER A 520 25.32 -12.50 0.31
N GLN A 521 25.24 -12.81 -1.00
CA GLN A 521 25.56 -11.86 -2.07
C GLN A 521 26.97 -11.25 -1.92
N ASN A 522 27.96 -12.11 -1.67
CA ASN A 522 29.38 -11.75 -1.54
C ASN A 522 30.21 -12.55 -2.57
N LYS A 523 31.51 -12.71 -2.33
CA LYS A 523 32.48 -13.36 -3.23
C LYS A 523 33.16 -14.58 -2.59
N PHE A 524 32.51 -15.22 -1.62
CA PHE A 524 33.08 -16.40 -0.94
C PHE A 524 33.12 -17.61 -1.89
N SER A 525 34.32 -18.14 -2.14
CA SER A 525 34.54 -19.41 -2.86
C SER A 525 34.74 -20.61 -1.93
N PHE A 526 35.11 -20.33 -0.68
CA PHE A 526 35.12 -21.24 0.47
C PHE A 526 34.66 -20.46 1.71
N PHE A 527 34.21 -21.14 2.76
CA PHE A 527 33.91 -20.51 4.04
C PHE A 527 34.65 -21.24 5.18
N PRO A 528 35.55 -20.59 5.92
CA PRO A 528 36.34 -21.25 6.96
C PRO A 528 35.50 -21.49 8.23
N ALA A 529 34.88 -22.67 8.33
CA ALA A 529 34.00 -23.04 9.44
C ALA A 529 34.64 -22.94 10.84
N GLU A 530 35.96 -23.10 10.94
CA GLU A 530 36.71 -22.91 12.19
C GLU A 530 36.47 -21.53 12.84
N LEU A 531 36.17 -20.51 12.03
CA LEU A 531 35.89 -19.16 12.54
C LEU A 531 34.53 -19.05 13.23
N ILE A 532 33.56 -19.91 12.87
CA ILE A 532 32.24 -19.95 13.51
C ILE A 532 32.10 -21.09 14.52
N ALA A 533 32.98 -22.10 14.50
CA ALA A 533 32.97 -23.24 15.43
C ALA A 533 33.10 -22.86 16.92
N THR A 534 33.43 -21.60 17.24
CA THR A 534 33.46 -21.05 18.62
C THR A 534 32.16 -20.34 19.03
N LEU A 535 31.17 -20.23 18.14
CA LEU A 535 29.93 -19.47 18.35
C LEU A 535 28.80 -20.38 18.84
N GLU A 536 28.86 -20.77 20.11
CA GLU A 536 27.87 -21.67 20.75
C GLU A 536 26.41 -21.22 20.59
N TYR A 537 26.17 -19.91 20.48
CA TYR A 537 24.83 -19.29 20.40
C TYR A 537 24.27 -19.14 18.98
N LEU A 538 25.04 -19.53 17.96
CA LEU A 538 24.70 -19.34 16.55
C LEU A 538 23.48 -20.21 16.16
N GLN A 539 22.47 -19.57 15.56
CA GLN A 539 21.19 -20.18 15.19
C GLN A 539 20.94 -20.14 13.68
N GLU A 540 21.39 -19.09 12.99
CA GLU A 540 21.14 -18.90 11.56
C GLU A 540 22.42 -18.43 10.85
N VAL A 541 22.74 -19.09 9.73
CA VAL A 541 23.84 -18.71 8.83
C VAL A 541 23.29 -18.61 7.41
N ASP A 542 23.38 -17.41 6.81
CA ASP A 542 23.03 -17.17 5.41
C ASP A 542 24.30 -16.90 4.61
N LEU A 543 24.63 -17.87 3.75
CA LEU A 543 25.73 -17.91 2.79
C LEU A 543 25.19 -17.91 1.34
N SER A 544 23.91 -17.63 1.13
CA SER A 544 23.27 -17.70 -0.18
C SER A 544 23.88 -16.73 -1.21
N LYS A 545 23.78 -17.05 -2.50
CA LYS A 545 24.27 -16.21 -3.61
C LYS A 545 25.77 -15.88 -3.49
N ASN A 546 26.58 -16.89 -3.19
CA ASN A 546 28.05 -16.83 -3.19
C ASN A 546 28.61 -17.77 -4.29
N TYR A 547 29.89 -18.12 -4.22
CA TYR A 547 30.60 -18.95 -5.20
C TYR A 547 31.15 -20.24 -4.58
N LEU A 548 30.55 -20.73 -3.48
CA LEU A 548 30.96 -21.94 -2.77
C LEU A 548 30.86 -23.16 -3.69
N LYS A 549 31.86 -24.04 -3.67
CA LYS A 549 31.97 -25.22 -4.56
C LYS A 549 31.82 -26.57 -3.86
N THR A 550 32.24 -26.65 -2.61
CA THR A 550 32.21 -27.85 -1.78
C THR A 550 31.79 -27.47 -0.37
N LEU A 551 31.35 -28.47 0.41
CA LEU A 551 31.25 -28.39 1.87
C LEU A 551 32.15 -29.47 2.45
N GLU A 552 33.02 -29.07 3.38
CA GLU A 552 34.10 -29.89 3.93
C GLU A 552 33.66 -30.58 5.24
N GLU A 553 34.58 -31.33 5.86
CA GLU A 553 34.27 -32.07 7.08
C GLU A 553 33.91 -31.16 8.26
N PHE A 554 32.78 -31.45 8.92
CA PHE A 554 32.28 -30.76 10.11
C PHE A 554 31.97 -29.26 9.98
N ASP A 555 31.82 -28.73 8.76
CA ASP A 555 31.54 -27.30 8.49
C ASP A 555 30.41 -26.70 9.36
N PHE A 556 29.35 -27.49 9.61
CA PHE A 556 28.23 -27.11 10.47
C PHE A 556 28.02 -28.07 11.66
N GLY A 557 28.65 -29.25 11.65
CA GLY A 557 28.56 -30.27 12.70
C GLY A 557 29.02 -29.82 14.10
N ARG A 558 29.84 -28.77 14.20
CA ARG A 558 30.36 -28.24 15.48
C ARG A 558 29.45 -27.20 16.17
N LEU A 559 28.28 -26.89 15.59
CA LEU A 559 27.43 -25.77 16.04
C LEU A 559 26.18 -26.27 16.81
N PRO A 560 26.14 -26.20 18.16
CA PRO A 560 25.15 -26.91 18.96
C PRO A 560 23.74 -26.32 18.92
N ASN A 561 23.59 -25.03 18.60
CA ASN A 561 22.30 -24.32 18.57
C ASN A 561 21.80 -23.97 17.15
N LEU A 562 22.50 -24.41 16.10
CA LEU A 562 22.20 -24.07 14.71
C LEU A 562 20.83 -24.62 14.30
N ARG A 563 20.01 -23.79 13.66
CA ARG A 563 18.63 -24.08 13.24
C ARG A 563 18.42 -23.97 11.74
N THR A 564 19.06 -23.00 11.11
CA THR A 564 18.88 -22.70 9.68
C THR A 564 20.23 -22.45 9.03
N VAL A 565 20.49 -23.17 7.93
CA VAL A 565 21.62 -22.94 7.03
C VAL A 565 21.08 -22.67 5.63
N ASP A 566 21.37 -21.49 5.10
CA ASP A 566 21.07 -21.14 3.71
C ASP A 566 22.36 -21.08 2.88
N LEU A 567 22.44 -21.98 1.91
CA LEU A 567 23.52 -22.14 0.94
C LEU A 567 22.97 -22.07 -0.50
N SER A 568 21.75 -21.57 -0.67
CA SER A 568 21.09 -21.51 -1.98
C SER A 568 21.80 -20.57 -2.97
N TYR A 569 21.62 -20.79 -4.27
CA TYR A 569 22.28 -20.00 -5.34
C TYR A 569 23.83 -19.98 -5.23
N ASN A 570 24.46 -21.08 -4.82
CA ASN A 570 25.92 -21.25 -4.86
C ASN A 570 26.33 -22.10 -6.07
N GLN A 571 27.55 -22.66 -6.06
CA GLN A 571 28.07 -23.54 -7.11
C GLN A 571 28.43 -24.92 -6.54
N ILE A 572 27.76 -25.39 -5.49
CA ILE A 572 28.16 -26.57 -4.74
C ILE A 572 27.97 -27.82 -5.61
N GLU A 573 29.07 -28.54 -5.83
CA GLU A 573 29.17 -29.74 -6.68
C GLU A 573 29.15 -31.02 -5.82
N SER A 574 29.74 -30.99 -4.61
CA SER A 574 29.72 -32.09 -3.63
C SER A 574 29.67 -31.60 -2.17
N ILE A 575 29.29 -32.50 -1.25
CA ILE A 575 29.18 -32.26 0.20
C ILE A 575 29.70 -33.50 0.95
N SER A 576 30.62 -33.32 1.89
CA SER A 576 31.14 -34.41 2.75
C SER A 576 30.05 -35.06 3.63
N GLU A 577 30.14 -36.38 3.86
CA GLU A 577 29.27 -37.11 4.81
C GLU A 577 29.22 -36.46 6.20
N THR A 578 30.28 -35.78 6.63
CA THR A 578 30.41 -35.23 7.99
C THR A 578 30.06 -33.74 8.13
N ALA A 579 29.71 -33.05 7.03
CA ALA A 579 29.47 -31.60 7.03
C ALA A 579 28.41 -31.14 8.06
N PHE A 580 27.30 -31.88 8.19
CA PHE A 580 26.20 -31.64 9.14
C PHE A 580 26.17 -32.61 10.33
N HIS A 581 27.27 -33.34 10.57
CA HIS A 581 27.29 -34.46 11.52
C HIS A 581 26.83 -34.04 12.92
N ASN A 582 25.80 -34.71 13.45
CA ASN A 582 25.27 -34.49 14.81
C ASN A 582 24.74 -33.06 15.09
N SER A 583 24.37 -32.28 14.06
CA SER A 583 23.72 -30.96 14.21
C SER A 583 22.27 -31.06 14.71
N THR A 584 22.05 -31.56 15.93
CA THR A 584 20.72 -32.01 16.43
C THR A 584 19.60 -30.95 16.43
N GLN A 585 19.92 -29.66 16.42
CA GLN A 585 18.95 -28.55 16.45
C GLN A 585 18.55 -28.02 15.06
N LEU A 586 19.21 -28.51 14.00
CA LEU A 586 19.04 -28.07 12.63
C LEU A 586 17.63 -28.45 12.14
N GLN A 587 16.90 -27.43 11.66
CA GLN A 587 15.50 -27.49 11.25
C GLN A 587 15.32 -27.17 9.76
N GLU A 588 16.17 -26.32 9.18
CA GLU A 588 16.14 -25.96 7.77
C GLU A 588 17.53 -26.08 7.14
N ILE A 589 17.63 -26.84 6.05
CA ILE A 589 18.79 -26.90 5.17
C ILE A 589 18.33 -26.47 3.78
N LYS A 590 18.89 -25.38 3.25
CA LYS A 590 18.58 -24.86 1.91
C LYS A 590 19.81 -24.95 1.01
N LEU A 591 19.77 -25.93 0.11
CA LEU A 591 20.79 -26.22 -0.91
C LEU A 591 20.25 -26.00 -2.34
N GLY A 592 19.08 -25.36 -2.47
CA GLY A 592 18.44 -25.06 -3.74
C GLY A 592 19.30 -24.23 -4.70
N ARG A 593 19.25 -24.54 -6.01
CA ARG A 593 20.01 -23.87 -7.07
C ARG A 593 21.52 -23.96 -6.86
N ASN A 594 22.00 -25.20 -6.73
CA ASN A 594 23.41 -25.58 -6.74
C ASN A 594 23.66 -26.55 -7.91
N LYS A 595 24.77 -27.31 -7.90
CA LYS A 595 25.16 -28.27 -8.96
C LYS A 595 25.20 -29.72 -8.48
N LEU A 596 24.57 -30.05 -7.35
CA LEU A 596 24.68 -31.37 -6.73
C LEU A 596 24.18 -32.47 -7.69
N GLU A 597 25.05 -33.40 -8.08
CA GLU A 597 24.67 -34.53 -8.94
C GLU A 597 24.20 -35.77 -8.16
N LYS A 598 24.74 -35.94 -6.94
CA LYS A 598 24.44 -37.04 -6.01
C LYS A 598 24.55 -36.54 -4.56
N LEU A 599 23.96 -37.28 -3.62
CA LEU A 599 24.16 -37.12 -2.18
C LEU A 599 24.73 -38.41 -1.61
N GLU A 600 25.62 -38.30 -0.62
CA GLU A 600 26.19 -39.46 0.07
C GLU A 600 25.27 -40.00 1.18
N GLU A 601 25.54 -41.22 1.62
CA GLU A 601 24.60 -42.00 2.42
C GLU A 601 24.39 -41.44 3.85
N ARG A 602 25.42 -40.85 4.46
CA ARG A 602 25.39 -40.41 5.87
C ARG A 602 25.36 -38.90 6.08
N ILE A 603 25.22 -38.11 5.02
CA ILE A 603 25.18 -36.63 5.04
C ILE A 603 24.22 -36.01 6.08
N PHE A 604 23.12 -36.69 6.42
CA PHE A 604 22.12 -36.25 7.41
C PHE A 604 22.18 -37.03 8.74
N GLN A 605 23.27 -37.73 9.03
CA GLN A 605 23.41 -38.54 10.24
C GLN A 605 23.50 -37.69 11.52
N GLY A 606 22.59 -37.95 12.46
CA GLY A 606 22.49 -37.24 13.72
C GLY A 606 21.55 -36.03 13.67
N LEU A 607 20.82 -35.81 12.57
CA LEU A 607 19.80 -34.77 12.50
C LEU A 607 18.49 -35.25 13.17
N VAL A 608 18.05 -34.51 14.18
CA VAL A 608 16.93 -34.91 15.07
C VAL A 608 15.66 -34.11 14.79
N ARG A 609 15.78 -32.91 14.20
CA ARG A 609 14.74 -31.88 14.13
C ARG A 609 14.53 -31.27 12.74
N LEU A 610 15.03 -31.90 11.68
CA LEU A 610 14.94 -31.37 10.32
C LEU A 610 13.47 -31.31 9.86
N LYS A 611 13.00 -30.11 9.53
CA LYS A 611 11.62 -29.86 9.04
C LYS A 611 11.60 -29.60 7.55
N LEU A 612 12.60 -28.88 7.04
CA LEU A 612 12.71 -28.51 5.63
C LEU A 612 14.08 -28.91 5.09
N LEU A 613 14.07 -29.72 4.04
CA LEU A 613 15.22 -29.98 3.18
C LEU A 613 14.89 -29.49 1.78
N ASP A 614 15.52 -28.39 1.36
CA ASP A 614 15.39 -27.85 0.00
C ASP A 614 16.61 -28.19 -0.85
N LEU A 615 16.37 -28.98 -1.90
CA LEU A 615 17.32 -29.42 -2.90
C LEU A 615 16.86 -29.04 -4.33
N GLN A 616 15.94 -28.08 -4.47
CA GLN A 616 15.40 -27.64 -5.77
C GLN A 616 16.50 -27.26 -6.78
N HIS A 617 16.25 -27.43 -8.07
CA HIS A 617 17.14 -26.99 -9.15
C HIS A 617 18.61 -27.40 -8.97
N ASN A 618 18.84 -28.67 -8.67
CA ASN A 618 20.17 -29.29 -8.68
C ASN A 618 20.28 -30.23 -9.90
N SER A 619 21.22 -31.17 -9.89
CA SER A 619 21.43 -32.17 -10.94
C SER A 619 21.20 -33.60 -10.45
N LEU A 620 20.45 -33.77 -9.34
CA LEU A 620 20.21 -35.07 -8.71
C LEU A 620 19.43 -36.01 -9.64
N SER A 621 19.88 -37.25 -9.74
CA SER A 621 19.24 -38.30 -10.57
C SER A 621 18.62 -39.44 -9.75
N ASP A 622 19.14 -39.71 -8.55
CA ASP A 622 18.65 -40.70 -7.58
C ASP A 622 19.05 -40.29 -6.15
N LEU A 623 18.43 -40.88 -5.13
CA LEU A 623 18.71 -40.67 -3.69
C LEU A 623 18.95 -42.02 -2.99
N PRO A 624 20.09 -42.23 -2.28
CA PRO A 624 20.38 -43.50 -1.62
C PRO A 624 19.24 -43.97 -0.70
N GLN A 625 18.86 -45.24 -0.80
CA GLN A 625 17.65 -45.80 -0.15
C GLN A 625 17.65 -45.70 1.39
N THR A 626 18.82 -45.51 1.99
CA THR A 626 19.10 -45.44 3.42
C THR A 626 19.30 -44.01 3.93
N ILE A 627 19.37 -42.99 3.06
CA ILE A 627 19.73 -41.60 3.42
C ILE A 627 18.78 -40.98 4.46
N PHE A 628 17.50 -41.38 4.44
CA PHE A 628 16.46 -40.95 5.38
C PHE A 628 16.07 -42.04 6.40
N GLU A 629 16.93 -43.04 6.64
CA GLU A 629 16.65 -44.07 7.65
C GLU A 629 16.55 -43.46 9.07
N ARG A 630 15.62 -43.97 9.89
CA ARG A 630 15.35 -43.47 11.26
C ARG A 630 16.56 -43.56 12.22
N SER A 631 17.57 -44.35 11.87
CA SER A 631 18.87 -44.46 12.53
C SER A 631 19.76 -43.22 12.29
N ARG A 632 19.58 -42.53 11.16
CA ARG A 632 20.38 -41.39 10.69
C ARG A 632 19.62 -40.08 10.90
N LEU A 633 18.38 -40.03 10.44
CA LEU A 633 17.49 -38.86 10.44
C LEU A 633 16.20 -39.20 11.20
N ARG A 634 15.89 -38.49 12.30
CA ARG A 634 14.75 -38.87 13.16
C ARG A 634 13.38 -38.47 12.61
N ILE A 635 13.30 -37.29 11.99
CA ILE A 635 12.08 -36.63 11.50
C ILE A 635 12.46 -35.90 10.21
N LEU A 636 11.55 -35.92 9.22
CA LEU A 636 11.53 -35.02 8.07
C LEU A 636 10.07 -34.67 7.76
N GLU A 637 9.72 -33.37 7.77
CA GLU A 637 8.34 -32.92 7.53
C GLU A 637 8.09 -32.54 6.07
N ASN A 638 9.02 -31.79 5.46
CA ASN A 638 8.90 -31.24 4.11
C ASN A 638 10.20 -31.42 3.32
N ILE A 639 10.10 -31.87 2.07
CA ILE A 639 11.23 -31.99 1.16
C ILE A 639 10.90 -31.39 -0.21
N ASN A 640 11.83 -30.62 -0.76
CA ASN A 640 11.76 -30.10 -2.13
C ASN A 640 12.89 -30.71 -2.98
N LEU A 641 12.49 -31.42 -4.04
CA LEU A 641 13.34 -32.08 -5.04
C LEU A 641 13.04 -31.56 -6.45
N SER A 642 12.32 -30.44 -6.59
CA SER A 642 11.89 -29.90 -7.88
C SER A 642 13.06 -29.54 -8.81
N GLY A 643 12.83 -29.55 -10.12
CA GLY A 643 13.80 -29.07 -11.11
C GLY A 643 15.10 -29.86 -11.18
N ASN A 644 15.09 -31.15 -10.82
CA ASN A 644 16.23 -32.06 -10.85
C ASN A 644 16.16 -32.99 -12.09
N LYS A 645 16.83 -34.15 -12.06
CA LYS A 645 16.93 -35.12 -13.17
C LYS A 645 16.35 -36.50 -12.81
N PHE A 646 15.46 -36.59 -11.81
CA PHE A 646 14.84 -37.85 -11.39
C PHE A 646 13.99 -38.46 -12.53
N SER A 647 14.20 -39.74 -12.84
CA SER A 647 13.46 -40.48 -13.89
C SER A 647 12.42 -41.47 -13.33
N GLU A 648 12.67 -41.94 -12.10
CA GLU A 648 11.71 -42.58 -11.20
C GLU A 648 11.57 -41.69 -9.96
N ALA A 649 10.41 -41.69 -9.30
CA ALA A 649 10.26 -40.98 -8.04
C ALA A 649 11.00 -41.73 -6.90
N PRO A 650 11.80 -41.04 -6.04
CA PRO A 650 12.59 -41.68 -4.97
C PRO A 650 11.76 -42.12 -3.74
N LEU A 651 10.57 -42.69 -3.98
CA LEU A 651 9.63 -43.14 -2.95
C LEU A 651 10.25 -44.20 -2.02
N LYS A 652 11.10 -45.09 -2.54
CA LYS A 652 11.82 -46.13 -1.75
C LYS A 652 12.65 -45.53 -0.61
N SER A 653 13.29 -44.38 -0.87
CA SER A 653 14.13 -43.64 0.08
C SER A 653 13.26 -42.82 1.06
N LEU A 654 12.18 -42.19 0.55
CA LEU A 654 11.20 -41.46 1.36
C LEU A 654 10.35 -42.37 2.28
N GLN A 655 10.15 -43.64 1.92
CA GLN A 655 9.37 -44.63 2.68
C GLN A 655 9.84 -44.76 4.14
N LYS A 656 11.10 -44.49 4.45
CA LYS A 656 11.60 -44.60 5.84
C LYS A 656 11.04 -43.50 6.77
N GLN A 657 10.55 -42.40 6.21
CA GLN A 657 9.96 -41.23 6.90
C GLN A 657 8.45 -41.04 6.70
N TYR A 658 7.74 -42.02 6.12
CA TYR A 658 6.32 -41.96 5.74
C TYR A 658 5.33 -41.50 6.83
N PHE A 659 5.71 -41.49 8.11
CA PHE A 659 4.86 -41.04 9.22
C PHE A 659 4.97 -39.52 9.50
N PHE A 660 6.08 -38.89 9.12
CA PHE A 660 6.35 -37.47 9.39
C PHE A 660 6.26 -36.58 8.15
N LEU A 661 6.50 -37.13 6.95
CA LEU A 661 6.41 -36.41 5.68
C LEU A 661 4.99 -35.88 5.45
N MET A 662 4.85 -34.56 5.42
CA MET A 662 3.60 -33.85 5.12
C MET A 662 3.59 -33.26 3.72
N SER A 663 4.75 -32.80 3.21
CA SER A 663 4.88 -32.16 1.90
C SER A 663 6.05 -32.74 1.10
N VAL A 664 5.79 -33.14 -0.15
CA VAL A 664 6.80 -33.62 -1.10
C VAL A 664 6.60 -32.88 -2.43
N ASP A 665 7.63 -32.14 -2.86
CA ASP A 665 7.67 -31.49 -4.17
C ASP A 665 8.69 -32.20 -5.07
N LEU A 666 8.20 -32.77 -6.18
CA LEU A 666 8.95 -33.46 -7.23
C LEU A 666 8.74 -32.79 -8.61
N SER A 667 8.21 -31.56 -8.65
CA SER A 667 7.88 -30.84 -9.89
C SER A 667 9.08 -30.64 -10.83
N HIS A 668 8.84 -30.42 -12.12
CA HIS A 668 9.88 -30.18 -13.14
C HIS A 668 11.03 -31.21 -13.17
N ASN A 669 10.72 -32.49 -12.95
CA ASN A 669 11.65 -33.60 -13.11
C ASN A 669 11.38 -34.37 -14.43
N LEU A 670 12.00 -35.55 -14.60
CA LEU A 670 11.86 -36.42 -15.76
C LEU A 670 11.08 -37.71 -15.43
N ILE A 671 10.27 -37.69 -14.37
CA ILE A 671 9.56 -38.86 -13.85
C ILE A 671 8.53 -39.33 -14.89
N LYS A 672 8.54 -40.64 -15.16
CA LYS A 672 7.54 -41.31 -16.02
C LYS A 672 6.59 -42.21 -15.23
N GLU A 673 7.14 -42.93 -14.28
CA GLU A 673 6.45 -43.99 -13.55
C GLU A 673 6.65 -43.83 -12.04
N LEU A 674 5.65 -44.23 -11.27
CA LEU A 674 5.74 -44.36 -9.82
C LEU A 674 5.78 -45.85 -9.45
N PRO A 675 6.70 -46.31 -8.58
CA PRO A 675 6.71 -47.69 -8.13
C PRO A 675 5.46 -48.02 -7.30
N SER A 676 4.83 -49.17 -7.59
CA SER A 676 3.55 -49.64 -7.05
C SER A 676 3.62 -50.18 -5.60
N ASP A 677 4.34 -49.50 -4.72
CA ASP A 677 4.46 -49.79 -3.29
C ASP A 677 3.74 -48.69 -2.47
N ASP A 678 2.40 -48.69 -2.56
CA ASP A 678 1.48 -47.57 -2.26
C ASP A 678 1.63 -46.97 -0.86
N SER A 679 2.18 -47.73 0.08
CA SER A 679 2.45 -47.40 1.50
C SER A 679 3.05 -46.01 1.76
N THR A 680 3.72 -45.42 0.77
CA THR A 680 4.36 -44.09 0.88
C THR A 680 3.39 -42.92 0.68
N MET A 681 2.43 -43.05 -0.25
CA MET A 681 1.51 -41.95 -0.60
C MET A 681 0.31 -41.82 0.35
N VAL A 682 0.08 -42.80 1.23
CA VAL A 682 -1.07 -42.83 2.14
C VAL A 682 -1.11 -41.64 3.11
N ASN A 683 0.04 -41.14 3.58
CA ASN A 683 0.13 -40.10 4.62
C ASN A 683 0.51 -38.68 4.13
N ILE A 684 0.98 -38.55 2.89
CA ILE A 684 1.43 -37.26 2.34
C ILE A 684 0.21 -36.34 2.20
N LYS A 685 0.29 -35.11 2.72
CA LYS A 685 -0.81 -34.14 2.66
C LYS A 685 -0.73 -33.23 1.44
N LYS A 686 0.49 -32.87 1.02
CA LYS A 686 0.78 -32.06 -0.17
C LYS A 686 1.74 -32.82 -1.08
N LEU A 687 1.34 -33.07 -2.32
CA LEU A 687 2.15 -33.76 -3.32
C LEU A 687 2.17 -32.95 -4.63
N ASP A 688 3.37 -32.55 -5.06
CA ASP A 688 3.58 -31.90 -6.36
C ASP A 688 4.35 -32.83 -7.30
N LEU A 689 3.74 -33.14 -8.43
CA LEU A 689 4.29 -33.93 -9.54
C LEU A 689 4.30 -33.14 -10.85
N SER A 690 4.03 -31.83 -10.82
CA SER A 690 3.84 -31.03 -12.03
C SER A 690 5.04 -31.04 -13.00
N PHE A 691 4.76 -30.92 -14.29
CA PHE A 691 5.72 -30.92 -15.40
C PHE A 691 6.62 -32.16 -15.51
N ASN A 692 6.21 -33.31 -14.91
CA ASN A 692 6.77 -34.63 -15.15
C ASN A 692 5.96 -35.37 -16.22
N LYS A 693 6.60 -36.03 -17.20
CA LYS A 693 5.90 -36.74 -18.29
C LYS A 693 5.48 -38.15 -17.86
N LEU A 694 4.44 -38.21 -17.03
CA LEU A 694 3.90 -39.44 -16.47
C LEU A 694 3.24 -40.34 -17.54
N SER A 695 3.25 -41.66 -17.35
CA SER A 695 2.46 -42.59 -18.15
C SER A 695 0.96 -42.55 -17.78
N GLU A 696 0.08 -42.90 -18.71
CA GLU A 696 -1.38 -42.91 -18.46
C GLU A 696 -1.75 -43.91 -17.34
N ASP A 697 -1.07 -45.06 -17.25
CA ASP A 697 -1.21 -46.02 -16.15
C ASP A 697 -0.82 -45.41 -14.79
N THR A 698 0.26 -44.61 -14.76
CA THR A 698 0.70 -43.91 -13.54
C THR A 698 -0.31 -42.85 -13.12
N ILE A 699 -0.87 -42.09 -14.06
CA ILE A 699 -1.93 -41.11 -13.81
C ILE A 699 -3.19 -41.81 -13.27
N ALA A 700 -3.57 -42.96 -13.85
CA ALA A 700 -4.68 -43.77 -13.38
C ALA A 700 -4.48 -44.29 -11.95
N ALA A 701 -3.29 -44.77 -11.61
CA ALA A 701 -2.94 -45.22 -10.25
C ALA A 701 -2.90 -44.06 -9.23
N ILE A 702 -2.41 -42.87 -9.62
CA ILE A 702 -2.44 -41.69 -8.73
C ILE A 702 -3.89 -41.33 -8.35
N LEU A 703 -4.81 -41.30 -9.33
CA LEU A 703 -6.18 -40.79 -9.16
C LEU A 703 -7.20 -41.84 -8.68
N GLY A 704 -7.06 -43.09 -9.10
CA GLY A 704 -8.03 -44.17 -8.87
C GLY A 704 -7.93 -44.86 -7.52
N GLU A 705 -7.04 -44.40 -6.62
CA GLU A 705 -6.77 -45.02 -5.33
C GLU A 705 -7.04 -44.07 -4.15
N PRO A 706 -7.62 -44.57 -3.03
CA PRO A 706 -7.92 -43.76 -1.86
C PRO A 706 -6.66 -43.38 -1.07
N LYS A 707 -6.32 -42.08 -1.12
CA LYS A 707 -5.14 -41.48 -0.47
C LYS A 707 -5.56 -40.30 0.43
N THR A 708 -4.78 -39.96 1.48
CA THR A 708 -5.10 -38.83 2.37
C THR A 708 -4.55 -37.47 1.90
N VAL A 709 -4.06 -37.42 0.66
CA VAL A 709 -3.59 -36.19 -0.01
C VAL A 709 -4.70 -35.16 -0.03
N ARG A 710 -4.36 -33.95 0.43
CA ARG A 710 -5.25 -32.78 0.49
C ARG A 710 -4.98 -31.80 -0.64
N GLU A 711 -3.72 -31.67 -1.02
CA GLU A 711 -3.27 -30.81 -2.12
C GLU A 711 -2.48 -31.65 -3.11
N LEU A 712 -3.00 -31.80 -4.33
CA LEU A 712 -2.37 -32.56 -5.40
C LEU A 712 -2.15 -31.66 -6.61
N ASN A 713 -0.89 -31.47 -6.99
CA ASN A 713 -0.54 -30.77 -8.22
C ASN A 713 0.01 -31.75 -9.26
N MET A 714 -0.67 -31.82 -10.40
CA MET A 714 -0.31 -32.58 -11.59
C MET A 714 -0.40 -31.70 -12.86
N ALA A 715 -0.11 -30.41 -12.74
CA ALA A 715 -0.05 -29.51 -13.88
C ALA A 715 0.95 -30.01 -14.92
N GLY A 716 0.60 -30.01 -16.21
CA GLY A 716 1.51 -30.32 -17.30
C GLY A 716 2.11 -31.74 -17.30
N THR A 717 1.43 -32.73 -16.71
CA THR A 717 1.95 -34.10 -16.64
C THR A 717 1.63 -34.98 -17.86
N GLY A 718 0.69 -34.55 -18.70
CA GLY A 718 0.27 -35.24 -19.93
C GLY A 718 -1.14 -35.81 -19.91
N ILE A 719 -1.98 -35.44 -18.93
CA ILE A 719 -3.33 -35.98 -18.75
C ILE A 719 -4.20 -35.70 -19.99
N THR A 720 -4.75 -36.76 -20.60
CA THR A 720 -5.68 -36.69 -21.73
C THR A 720 -7.14 -36.72 -21.26
N HIS A 721 -7.43 -37.54 -20.24
CA HIS A 721 -8.76 -37.76 -19.66
C HIS A 721 -8.63 -37.97 -18.14
N LEU A 722 -9.62 -37.52 -17.37
CA LEU A 722 -9.67 -37.77 -15.92
C LEU A 722 -10.47 -39.05 -15.61
N THR A 723 -9.88 -39.93 -14.81
CA THR A 723 -10.55 -41.09 -14.20
C THR A 723 -11.33 -40.65 -12.96
N ARG A 724 -12.14 -41.56 -12.38
CA ARG A 724 -12.87 -41.31 -11.13
C ARG A 724 -11.90 -41.08 -9.98
N LEU A 725 -12.03 -39.96 -9.27
CA LEU A 725 -11.23 -39.64 -8.11
C LEU A 725 -11.73 -40.43 -6.90
N GLU A 726 -10.88 -41.33 -6.39
CA GLU A 726 -11.17 -42.14 -5.19
C GLU A 726 -10.61 -41.50 -3.90
N THR A 727 -10.21 -40.22 -3.95
CA THR A 727 -9.47 -39.47 -2.92
C THR A 727 -10.33 -38.46 -2.13
N PRO A 728 -11.26 -38.88 -1.24
CA PRO A 728 -12.28 -38.01 -0.65
C PRO A 728 -11.77 -36.85 0.22
N PHE A 729 -10.49 -36.86 0.61
CA PHE A 729 -9.85 -35.84 1.44
C PHE A 729 -9.20 -34.69 0.66
N ILE A 730 -9.26 -34.71 -0.68
CA ILE A 730 -8.66 -33.67 -1.51
C ILE A 730 -9.41 -32.33 -1.36
N GLN A 731 -8.66 -31.28 -1.03
CA GLN A 731 -9.11 -29.89 -0.86
C GLN A 731 -8.65 -29.00 -2.02
N SER A 732 -7.50 -29.27 -2.62
CA SER A 732 -6.97 -28.55 -3.79
C SER A 732 -6.45 -29.53 -4.85
N LEU A 733 -6.91 -29.35 -6.09
CA LEU A 733 -6.47 -30.12 -7.25
C LEU A 733 -6.00 -29.17 -8.36
N ASN A 734 -4.74 -29.27 -8.77
CA ASN A 734 -4.23 -28.60 -9.96
C ASN A 734 -3.97 -29.63 -11.07
N VAL A 735 -4.67 -29.46 -12.20
CA VAL A 735 -4.51 -30.25 -13.43
C VAL A 735 -4.32 -29.34 -14.65
N SER A 736 -3.81 -28.14 -14.45
CA SER A 736 -3.54 -27.16 -15.52
C SER A 736 -2.49 -27.65 -16.53
N HIS A 737 -2.33 -26.94 -17.65
CA HIS A 737 -1.32 -27.23 -18.68
C HIS A 737 -1.34 -28.66 -19.28
N ASN A 738 -2.44 -29.40 -19.09
CA ASN A 738 -2.64 -30.75 -19.62
C ASN A 738 -3.43 -30.72 -20.94
N ASN A 739 -3.81 -31.89 -21.45
CA ASN A 739 -4.51 -32.05 -22.73
C ASN A 739 -5.97 -32.51 -22.52
N ILE A 740 -6.59 -32.12 -21.40
CA ILE A 740 -7.95 -32.54 -21.03
C ILE A 740 -8.95 -31.82 -21.93
N SER A 741 -9.77 -32.60 -22.67
CA SER A 741 -10.78 -32.05 -23.60
C SER A 741 -12.21 -32.08 -23.04
N GLN A 742 -12.53 -33.08 -22.21
CA GLN A 742 -13.83 -33.28 -21.59
C GLN A 742 -13.66 -33.87 -20.18
N VAL A 743 -14.62 -33.60 -19.30
CA VAL A 743 -14.69 -34.14 -17.92
C VAL A 743 -16.09 -34.72 -17.70
N THR A 744 -16.17 -35.92 -17.12
CA THR A 744 -17.46 -36.59 -16.86
C THR A 744 -17.96 -36.31 -15.44
N ASP A 745 -19.28 -36.25 -15.29
CA ASP A 745 -20.03 -36.10 -14.04
C ASP A 745 -19.56 -37.00 -12.89
N LYS A 746 -19.09 -38.21 -13.20
CA LYS A 746 -18.62 -39.22 -12.24
C LYS A 746 -17.22 -38.97 -11.69
N VAL A 747 -16.43 -38.05 -12.25
CA VAL A 747 -15.03 -37.83 -11.81
C VAL A 747 -14.95 -37.42 -10.34
N PHE A 748 -15.90 -36.60 -9.86
CA PHE A 748 -15.85 -35.95 -8.55
C PHE A 748 -16.89 -36.45 -7.53
N GLU A 749 -17.58 -37.55 -7.84
CA GLU A 749 -18.69 -38.12 -7.05
C GLU A 749 -18.34 -38.37 -5.56
N LYS A 750 -17.05 -38.59 -5.26
CA LYS A 750 -16.53 -38.87 -3.91
C LYS A 750 -15.77 -37.69 -3.26
N THR A 751 -15.39 -36.68 -4.03
CA THR A 751 -14.44 -35.64 -3.60
C THR A 751 -15.14 -34.37 -3.09
N THR A 752 -16.07 -34.57 -2.15
CA THR A 752 -16.94 -33.51 -1.59
C THR A 752 -16.24 -32.42 -0.78
N LEU A 753 -14.95 -32.58 -0.45
CA LEU A 753 -14.15 -31.63 0.34
C LEU A 753 -13.30 -30.66 -0.49
N ILE A 754 -13.45 -30.65 -1.82
CA ILE A 754 -12.70 -29.72 -2.69
C ILE A 754 -13.10 -28.26 -2.43
N GLU A 755 -12.09 -27.44 -2.15
CA GLU A 755 -12.15 -25.98 -2.02
C GLU A 755 -11.52 -25.26 -3.23
N SER A 756 -10.62 -25.89 -3.98
CA SER A 756 -9.93 -25.28 -5.14
C SER A 756 -9.69 -26.25 -6.30
N ILE A 757 -9.99 -25.82 -7.53
CA ILE A 757 -9.62 -26.54 -8.76
C ILE A 757 -8.98 -25.58 -9.78
N ASP A 758 -7.86 -26.00 -10.36
CA ASP A 758 -7.22 -25.34 -11.51
C ASP A 758 -7.27 -26.27 -12.74
N PHE A 759 -8.08 -25.89 -13.72
CA PHE A 759 -8.22 -26.51 -15.04
C PHE A 759 -7.55 -25.67 -16.15
N SER A 760 -6.78 -24.63 -15.82
CA SER A 760 -6.26 -23.67 -16.80
C SER A 760 -5.34 -24.33 -17.85
N HIS A 761 -5.19 -23.71 -19.02
CA HIS A 761 -4.32 -24.21 -20.11
C HIS A 761 -4.60 -25.68 -20.53
N ASN A 762 -5.88 -26.08 -20.58
CA ASN A 762 -6.33 -27.37 -21.13
C ASN A 762 -7.05 -27.18 -22.49
N LEU A 763 -7.72 -28.23 -22.99
CA LEU A 763 -8.48 -28.23 -24.24
C LEU A 763 -10.02 -28.22 -24.02
N ILE A 764 -10.50 -27.73 -22.87
CA ILE A 764 -11.93 -27.68 -22.56
C ILE A 764 -12.63 -26.70 -23.51
N THR A 765 -13.63 -27.18 -24.24
CA THR A 765 -14.32 -26.41 -25.30
C THR A 765 -15.69 -25.86 -24.89
N ASP A 766 -16.29 -26.43 -23.86
CA ASP A 766 -17.60 -26.08 -23.32
C ASP A 766 -17.61 -26.33 -21.79
N VAL A 767 -18.38 -25.52 -21.07
CA VAL A 767 -18.58 -25.59 -19.61
C VAL A 767 -20.05 -25.84 -19.23
N GLY A 768 -20.93 -26.04 -20.22
CA GLY A 768 -22.31 -26.49 -20.00
C GLY A 768 -22.43 -27.99 -19.66
N GLY A 769 -23.64 -28.41 -19.31
CA GLY A 769 -24.04 -29.82 -19.18
C GLY A 769 -23.29 -30.60 -18.10
N SER A 770 -22.26 -31.36 -18.49
CA SER A 770 -21.49 -32.24 -17.58
C SER A 770 -20.90 -31.46 -16.40
N PHE A 771 -20.30 -30.30 -16.68
CA PHE A 771 -19.73 -29.41 -15.67
C PHE A 771 -20.82 -28.82 -14.75
N ALA A 772 -21.98 -28.41 -15.27
CA ALA A 772 -23.09 -27.90 -14.46
C ALA A 772 -23.63 -28.96 -13.47
N HIS A 773 -23.67 -30.24 -13.86
CA HIS A 773 -24.00 -31.35 -12.95
C HIS A 773 -22.88 -31.63 -11.93
N MET A 774 -21.62 -31.40 -12.29
CA MET A 774 -20.45 -31.53 -11.43
C MET A 774 -20.40 -30.44 -10.35
N TRP A 775 -20.67 -29.17 -10.69
CA TRP A 775 -20.72 -28.04 -9.75
C TRP A 775 -21.74 -28.27 -8.63
N ALA A 776 -22.89 -28.89 -8.92
CA ALA A 776 -23.92 -29.23 -7.93
C ALA A 776 -23.44 -30.23 -6.84
N GLN A 777 -22.37 -30.99 -7.10
CA GLN A 777 -21.72 -31.87 -6.12
C GLN A 777 -20.69 -31.10 -5.26
N MET A 778 -20.03 -30.10 -5.85
CA MET A 778 -18.87 -29.38 -5.28
C MET A 778 -19.26 -28.20 -4.36
N ARG A 779 -20.11 -28.45 -3.35
CA ARG A 779 -20.66 -27.38 -2.47
C ARG A 779 -19.62 -26.56 -1.70
N ASN A 780 -18.40 -27.08 -1.54
CA ASN A 780 -17.31 -26.42 -0.82
C ASN A 780 -16.35 -25.63 -1.74
N LEU A 781 -16.55 -25.63 -3.06
CA LEU A 781 -15.64 -25.00 -4.02
C LEU A 781 -15.62 -23.48 -3.85
N ARG A 782 -14.42 -22.94 -3.59
CA ARG A 782 -14.13 -21.51 -3.38
C ARG A 782 -13.30 -20.90 -4.50
N SER A 783 -12.41 -21.68 -5.12
CA SER A 783 -11.53 -21.22 -6.19
C SER A 783 -11.64 -22.08 -7.43
N LEU A 784 -11.88 -21.46 -8.58
CA LEU A 784 -11.99 -22.11 -9.88
C LEU A 784 -11.21 -21.33 -10.94
N ASP A 785 -10.24 -21.99 -11.58
CA ASP A 785 -9.55 -21.46 -12.76
C ASP A 785 -9.87 -22.28 -14.01
N LEU A 786 -10.40 -21.62 -15.03
CA LEU A 786 -10.74 -22.15 -16.35
C LEU A 786 -9.92 -21.49 -17.46
N SER A 787 -8.95 -20.63 -17.12
CA SER A 787 -8.26 -19.74 -18.04
C SER A 787 -7.48 -20.46 -19.14
N SER A 788 -7.23 -19.77 -20.26
CA SER A 788 -6.46 -20.28 -21.40
C SER A 788 -6.99 -21.56 -22.06
N ASN A 789 -8.27 -21.92 -21.82
CA ASN A 789 -8.96 -23.01 -22.50
C ASN A 789 -9.67 -22.53 -23.79
N PRO A 790 -9.90 -23.40 -24.79
CA PRO A 790 -10.62 -23.10 -26.03
C PRO A 790 -12.16 -23.05 -25.86
N ILE A 791 -12.65 -22.51 -24.73
CA ILE A 791 -14.09 -22.38 -24.42
C ILE A 791 -14.76 -21.47 -25.46
N GLN A 792 -15.85 -21.94 -26.06
CA GLN A 792 -16.54 -21.23 -27.15
C GLN A 792 -17.56 -20.18 -26.67
N ASN A 793 -18.32 -20.49 -25.62
CA ASN A 793 -19.32 -19.60 -25.04
C ASN A 793 -19.37 -19.79 -23.52
N ILE A 794 -19.89 -18.79 -22.80
CA ILE A 794 -20.33 -18.90 -21.41
C ILE A 794 -21.76 -18.36 -21.34
N LEU A 795 -22.72 -19.24 -21.11
CA LEU A 795 -24.16 -18.98 -21.16
C LEU A 795 -24.78 -18.95 -19.75
N SER A 796 -25.99 -18.42 -19.65
CA SER A 796 -26.79 -18.44 -18.43
C SER A 796 -27.15 -19.89 -18.03
N GLY A 797 -26.40 -20.45 -17.07
CA GLY A 797 -26.62 -21.78 -16.49
C GLY A 797 -25.34 -22.60 -16.33
N ASP A 798 -24.28 -22.29 -17.09
CA ASP A 798 -23.04 -23.09 -17.11
C ASP A 798 -22.24 -23.02 -15.80
N LEU A 799 -22.44 -21.94 -15.04
CA LEU A 799 -21.79 -21.65 -13.75
C LEU A 799 -22.78 -21.66 -12.57
N ASP A 800 -23.95 -22.29 -12.73
CA ASP A 800 -24.93 -22.42 -11.65
C ASP A 800 -24.47 -23.39 -10.55
N ASN A 801 -24.99 -23.18 -9.34
CA ASN A 801 -24.63 -23.85 -8.08
C ASN A 801 -23.27 -23.45 -7.46
N LEU A 802 -22.50 -22.56 -8.11
CA LEU A 802 -21.22 -22.05 -7.59
C LEU A 802 -21.36 -20.96 -6.50
N GLY A 803 -22.37 -21.04 -5.64
CA GLY A 803 -22.68 -20.02 -4.63
C GLY A 803 -21.59 -19.79 -3.57
N SER A 804 -20.77 -20.82 -3.31
CA SER A 804 -19.64 -20.76 -2.36
C SER A 804 -18.36 -20.16 -2.96
N LEU A 805 -18.37 -19.79 -4.25
CA LEU A 805 -17.16 -19.43 -4.99
C LEU A 805 -16.69 -18.01 -4.65
N THR A 806 -15.50 -17.90 -4.06
CA THR A 806 -14.84 -16.63 -3.74
C THR A 806 -13.92 -16.14 -4.85
N THR A 807 -13.40 -17.05 -5.68
CA THR A 807 -12.38 -16.77 -6.71
C THR A 807 -12.74 -17.44 -8.03
N LEU A 808 -12.89 -16.65 -9.09
CA LEU A 808 -13.12 -17.13 -10.46
C LEU A 808 -12.09 -16.52 -11.42
N LYS A 809 -11.45 -17.39 -12.21
CA LYS A 809 -10.53 -17.00 -13.28
C LYS A 809 -10.98 -17.61 -14.61
N ILE A 810 -11.25 -16.75 -15.58
CA ILE A 810 -11.74 -17.08 -16.92
C ILE A 810 -10.96 -16.28 -17.98
N ALA A 811 -9.65 -16.14 -17.81
CA ALA A 811 -8.78 -15.32 -18.67
C ALA A 811 -8.37 -16.05 -19.96
N ASN A 812 -7.91 -15.30 -20.97
CA ASN A 812 -7.30 -15.76 -22.22
C ASN A 812 -8.11 -16.81 -23.01
N LEU A 813 -9.44 -16.76 -22.96
CA LEU A 813 -10.30 -17.71 -23.68
C LEU A 813 -10.36 -17.36 -25.17
N MET A 814 -9.31 -17.78 -25.91
CA MET A 814 -9.05 -17.40 -27.30
C MET A 814 -10.16 -17.75 -28.30
N GLN A 815 -11.04 -18.70 -27.97
CA GLN A 815 -12.17 -19.10 -28.81
C GLN A 815 -13.51 -18.48 -28.40
N CYS A 816 -13.58 -17.76 -27.28
CA CYS A 816 -14.83 -17.30 -26.69
C CYS A 816 -15.50 -16.22 -27.53
N ALA A 817 -16.70 -16.53 -28.03
CA ALA A 817 -17.51 -15.67 -28.89
C ALA A 817 -18.64 -14.94 -28.14
N LYS A 818 -19.10 -15.48 -27.00
CA LYS A 818 -20.19 -14.93 -26.20
C LYS A 818 -20.00 -15.20 -24.71
N ILE A 819 -20.19 -14.17 -23.88
CA ILE A 819 -20.31 -14.27 -22.42
C ILE A 819 -21.63 -13.60 -22.04
N GLU A 820 -22.52 -14.30 -21.33
CA GLU A 820 -23.80 -13.77 -20.86
C GLU A 820 -23.70 -13.26 -19.43
N LYS A 821 -24.14 -12.02 -19.18
CA LYS A 821 -24.10 -11.40 -17.84
C LYS A 821 -24.82 -12.18 -16.74
N HIS A 822 -25.85 -12.96 -17.12
CA HIS A 822 -26.61 -13.77 -16.16
C HIS A 822 -25.86 -15.04 -15.72
N ALA A 823 -24.77 -15.44 -16.37
CA ALA A 823 -23.92 -16.54 -15.90
C ALA A 823 -23.27 -16.25 -14.53
N PHE A 824 -23.10 -14.97 -14.17
CA PHE A 824 -22.51 -14.55 -12.89
C PHE A 824 -23.52 -14.44 -11.74
N LYS A 825 -24.82 -14.58 -12.04
CA LYS A 825 -25.92 -14.39 -11.07
C LYS A 825 -25.81 -15.31 -9.85
N SER A 826 -25.21 -16.49 -9.99
CA SER A 826 -25.16 -17.53 -8.96
C SER A 826 -23.93 -17.44 -8.03
N MET A 827 -23.12 -16.37 -8.12
CA MET A 827 -21.83 -16.23 -7.42
C MET A 827 -21.73 -14.92 -6.62
N GLU A 828 -22.68 -14.68 -5.71
CA GLU A 828 -22.80 -13.40 -4.98
C GLU A 828 -21.72 -13.18 -3.90
N ASP A 829 -21.11 -14.25 -3.38
CA ASP A 829 -19.98 -14.20 -2.43
C ASP A 829 -18.60 -14.12 -3.14
N LEU A 830 -18.57 -13.86 -4.46
CA LEU A 830 -17.35 -13.71 -5.22
C LEU A 830 -16.55 -12.47 -4.78
N VAL A 831 -15.29 -12.71 -4.37
CA VAL A 831 -14.34 -11.72 -3.88
C VAL A 831 -13.32 -11.35 -4.97
N HIS A 832 -12.95 -12.30 -5.83
CA HIS A 832 -11.88 -12.17 -6.82
C HIS A 832 -12.33 -12.64 -8.21
N LEU A 833 -12.27 -11.75 -9.21
CA LEU A 833 -12.62 -12.05 -10.61
C LEU A 833 -11.49 -11.64 -11.57
N GLU A 834 -11.01 -12.58 -12.39
CA GLU A 834 -10.15 -12.32 -13.55
C GLU A 834 -10.87 -12.72 -14.85
N ALA A 835 -11.19 -11.73 -15.68
CA ALA A 835 -12.02 -11.88 -16.88
C ALA A 835 -11.52 -11.01 -18.05
N TYR A 836 -10.42 -11.41 -18.69
CA TYR A 836 -9.79 -10.67 -19.79
C TYR A 836 -9.23 -11.60 -20.88
N GLY A 837 -9.03 -11.10 -22.11
CA GLY A 837 -8.31 -11.82 -23.17
C GLY A 837 -9.20 -12.59 -24.13
N TYR A 838 -10.26 -11.93 -24.63
CA TYR A 838 -11.30 -12.54 -25.46
C TYR A 838 -11.26 -12.03 -26.91
N PRO A 839 -10.35 -12.49 -27.79
CA PRO A 839 -10.14 -11.89 -29.11
C PRO A 839 -11.35 -12.01 -30.06
N LYS A 840 -12.18 -13.05 -29.92
CA LYS A 840 -13.41 -13.23 -30.72
C LYS A 840 -14.63 -12.51 -30.15
N LEU A 841 -14.60 -12.09 -28.90
CA LEU A 841 -15.74 -11.46 -28.22
C LEU A 841 -15.87 -9.98 -28.65
N GLY A 842 -16.95 -9.66 -29.35
CA GLY A 842 -17.18 -8.32 -29.91
C GLY A 842 -17.58 -7.25 -28.87
N TYR A 843 -18.25 -7.66 -27.78
CA TYR A 843 -18.88 -6.82 -26.75
C TYR A 843 -18.96 -7.58 -25.41
N LEU A 844 -18.92 -6.87 -24.28
CA LEU A 844 -19.08 -7.42 -22.92
C LEU A 844 -19.86 -6.43 -22.03
N ASP A 845 -20.95 -6.86 -21.39
CA ASP A 845 -21.76 -6.03 -20.50
C ASP A 845 -21.18 -6.01 -19.07
N VAL A 846 -20.08 -5.26 -18.90
CA VAL A 846 -19.33 -5.17 -17.64
C VAL A 846 -20.21 -4.68 -16.48
N ALA A 847 -20.99 -3.62 -16.68
CA ALA A 847 -21.90 -3.10 -15.65
C ALA A 847 -22.97 -4.13 -15.28
N GLY A 848 -23.54 -4.82 -16.28
CA GLY A 848 -24.50 -5.90 -16.07
C GLY A 848 -23.94 -7.14 -15.38
N MET A 849 -22.63 -7.40 -15.47
CA MET A 849 -21.94 -8.44 -14.69
C MET A 849 -21.70 -7.98 -13.24
N LEU A 850 -21.12 -6.80 -13.05
CA LEU A 850 -20.77 -6.28 -11.71
C LEU A 850 -22.01 -6.05 -10.82
N HIS A 851 -23.18 -5.81 -11.41
CA HIS A 851 -24.45 -5.73 -10.70
C HIS A 851 -24.79 -6.98 -9.86
N TYR A 852 -24.27 -8.16 -10.22
CA TYR A 852 -24.49 -9.41 -9.49
C TYR A 852 -23.38 -9.73 -8.47
N LEU A 853 -22.34 -8.88 -8.36
CA LEU A 853 -21.10 -9.18 -7.63
C LEU A 853 -20.77 -8.13 -6.53
N PRO A 854 -21.67 -7.87 -5.55
CA PRO A 854 -21.50 -6.81 -4.55
C PRO A 854 -20.40 -7.08 -3.52
N SER A 855 -19.92 -8.32 -3.41
CA SER A 855 -18.88 -8.75 -2.47
C SER A 855 -17.45 -8.52 -2.97
N LEU A 856 -17.29 -7.99 -4.18
CA LEU A 856 -16.02 -8.03 -4.91
C LEU A 856 -14.94 -7.10 -4.31
N GLU A 857 -13.76 -7.66 -4.04
CA GLU A 857 -12.57 -6.94 -3.54
C GLU A 857 -11.46 -6.84 -4.59
N TYR A 858 -11.39 -7.78 -5.55
CA TYR A 858 -10.43 -7.81 -6.66
C TYR A 858 -11.15 -8.01 -8.00
N LEU A 859 -10.87 -7.14 -8.96
CA LEU A 859 -11.36 -7.20 -10.34
C LEU A 859 -10.20 -7.00 -11.32
N ASP A 860 -10.04 -7.89 -12.30
CA ASP A 860 -9.21 -7.68 -13.51
C ASP A 860 -10.05 -8.00 -14.74
N ILE A 861 -10.47 -7.00 -15.54
CA ILE A 861 -11.50 -7.17 -16.57
C ILE A 861 -11.17 -6.48 -17.90
N GLU A 862 -11.50 -7.14 -19.02
CA GLU A 862 -11.38 -6.54 -20.36
C GLU A 862 -12.62 -5.74 -20.76
N VAL A 863 -12.44 -4.45 -21.05
CA VAL A 863 -13.47 -3.56 -21.62
C VAL A 863 -13.34 -3.54 -23.14
N LYS A 864 -14.47 -3.75 -23.84
CA LYS A 864 -14.54 -3.78 -25.32
C LYS A 864 -14.91 -2.45 -25.98
N ASP A 865 -15.30 -1.45 -25.17
CA ASP A 865 -15.68 -0.12 -25.62
C ASP A 865 -14.47 0.83 -25.77
N SER A 866 -14.66 1.94 -26.48
CA SER A 866 -13.58 2.91 -26.75
C SER A 866 -13.37 3.96 -25.65
N ALA A 867 -14.35 4.15 -24.77
CA ALA A 867 -14.32 5.14 -23.70
C ALA A 867 -15.02 4.58 -22.45
N ILE A 868 -14.35 4.64 -21.30
CA ILE A 868 -14.90 4.15 -20.03
C ILE A 868 -15.75 5.24 -19.36
N GLY A 869 -17.06 5.06 -19.40
CA GLY A 869 -18.04 5.93 -18.73
C GLY A 869 -18.01 5.80 -17.19
N SER A 870 -18.61 6.77 -16.50
CA SER A 870 -18.81 6.74 -15.03
C SER A 870 -19.57 5.48 -14.59
N ASP A 871 -20.54 5.09 -15.41
CA ASP A 871 -21.57 4.10 -15.07
C ASP A 871 -21.13 2.67 -15.44
N GLN A 872 -20.00 2.51 -16.12
CA GLN A 872 -19.51 1.20 -16.60
C GLN A 872 -18.68 0.45 -15.57
N LEU A 873 -17.95 1.18 -14.73
CA LEU A 873 -17.15 0.65 -13.62
C LEU A 873 -17.69 1.10 -12.25
N SER A 874 -18.88 1.70 -12.20
CA SER A 874 -19.39 2.54 -11.10
C SER A 874 -19.21 1.92 -9.71
N ALA A 875 -18.07 2.22 -9.09
CA ALA A 875 -17.57 1.48 -7.96
C ALA A 875 -18.32 1.77 -6.65
N GLY A 876 -19.23 2.75 -6.65
CA GLY A 876 -20.24 2.90 -5.61
C GLY A 876 -21.15 1.68 -5.44
N MET A 877 -21.18 0.76 -6.42
CA MET A 877 -21.84 -0.54 -6.30
C MET A 877 -20.99 -1.56 -5.50
N ASN A 878 -19.66 -1.46 -5.58
CA ASN A 878 -18.70 -2.39 -4.97
C ASN A 878 -17.74 -1.63 -4.02
N PRO A 879 -18.25 -1.09 -2.88
CA PRO A 879 -17.48 -0.19 -2.01
C PRO A 879 -16.27 -0.86 -1.33
N ARG A 880 -16.16 -2.19 -1.40
CA ARG A 880 -15.09 -3.02 -0.83
C ARG A 880 -13.87 -3.18 -1.75
N LEU A 881 -13.95 -2.71 -3.00
CA LEU A 881 -12.91 -2.98 -4.00
C LEU A 881 -11.52 -2.41 -3.59
N THR A 882 -10.53 -3.29 -3.53
CA THR A 882 -9.12 -3.00 -3.22
C THR A 882 -8.19 -3.14 -4.43
N HIS A 883 -8.60 -3.87 -5.47
CA HIS A 883 -7.87 -3.97 -6.73
C HIS A 883 -8.82 -3.83 -7.92
N LEU A 884 -8.46 -2.92 -8.84
CA LEU A 884 -9.15 -2.66 -10.09
C LEU A 884 -8.14 -2.66 -11.24
N SER A 885 -8.01 -3.78 -11.93
CA SER A 885 -7.30 -3.87 -13.20
C SER A 885 -8.30 -3.81 -14.36
N VAL A 886 -7.97 -3.01 -15.37
CA VAL A 886 -8.79 -2.81 -16.57
C VAL A 886 -7.91 -2.95 -17.80
N GLN A 887 -8.32 -3.84 -18.70
CA GLN A 887 -7.62 -4.17 -19.93
C GLN A 887 -8.49 -3.85 -21.15
N GLY A 888 -7.88 -3.71 -22.34
CA GLY A 888 -8.65 -3.66 -23.59
C GLY A 888 -8.02 -2.78 -24.65
N ASN A 889 -7.65 -3.38 -25.79
CA ASN A 889 -6.96 -2.70 -26.89
C ASN A 889 -7.80 -1.56 -27.54
N ARG A 890 -9.13 -1.60 -27.40
CA ARG A 890 -10.04 -0.56 -27.90
C ARG A 890 -10.14 0.66 -26.98
N VAL A 891 -9.79 0.54 -25.69
CA VAL A 891 -9.96 1.62 -24.70
C VAL A 891 -8.99 2.76 -24.99
N GLN A 892 -9.51 3.88 -25.50
CA GLN A 892 -8.77 5.09 -25.86
C GLN A 892 -8.85 6.19 -24.81
N SER A 893 -9.88 6.16 -23.95
CA SER A 893 -10.14 7.21 -22.95
C SER A 893 -10.89 6.67 -21.73
N ILE A 894 -10.77 7.39 -20.61
CA ILE A 894 -11.45 7.12 -19.34
C ILE A 894 -12.10 8.42 -18.87
N SER A 895 -13.32 8.35 -18.34
CA SER A 895 -13.99 9.48 -17.71
C SER A 895 -13.43 9.81 -16.33
N SER A 896 -13.52 11.08 -15.93
CA SER A 896 -13.13 11.54 -14.58
C SER A 896 -13.90 10.87 -13.44
N GLY A 897 -15.13 10.44 -13.71
CA GLY A 897 -16.02 9.76 -12.76
C GLY A 897 -15.86 8.24 -12.67
N ALA A 898 -15.05 7.59 -13.53
CA ALA A 898 -14.95 6.12 -13.61
C ALA A 898 -14.48 5.44 -12.29
N LEU A 899 -13.87 6.19 -11.38
CA LEU A 899 -13.37 5.73 -10.08
C LEU A 899 -14.25 6.18 -8.89
N ALA A 900 -15.43 6.74 -9.15
CA ALA A 900 -16.31 7.23 -8.10
C ALA A 900 -16.90 6.08 -7.24
N GLY A 901 -16.79 6.24 -5.91
CA GLY A 901 -17.29 5.29 -4.91
C GLY A 901 -16.27 4.30 -4.35
N LEU A 902 -15.02 4.31 -4.84
CA LEU A 902 -13.91 3.54 -4.26
C LEU A 902 -13.46 4.14 -2.93
N LYS A 903 -13.88 3.55 -1.80
CA LYS A 903 -13.60 4.08 -0.44
C LYS A 903 -12.53 3.30 0.35
N SER A 904 -11.81 2.36 -0.27
CA SER A 904 -10.79 1.54 0.42
C SER A 904 -9.58 2.35 0.91
N LYS A 905 -9.05 2.00 2.09
CA LYS A 905 -7.82 2.58 2.70
C LYS A 905 -6.55 2.25 1.91
N GLN A 906 -6.57 1.19 1.11
CA GLN A 906 -5.51 0.86 0.16
C GLN A 906 -6.15 0.31 -1.13
N ILE A 907 -5.76 0.89 -2.26
CA ILE A 907 -6.29 0.52 -3.56
C ILE A 907 -5.19 0.44 -4.61
N THR A 908 -5.23 -0.63 -5.41
CA THR A 908 -4.42 -0.76 -6.62
C THR A 908 -5.31 -0.56 -7.83
N ILE A 909 -4.96 0.39 -8.69
CA ILE A 909 -5.62 0.62 -9.97
C ILE A 909 -4.60 0.29 -11.06
N GLU A 910 -4.97 -0.54 -12.02
CA GLU A 910 -4.04 -1.05 -13.02
C GLU A 910 -4.68 -0.95 -14.40
N PHE A 911 -3.97 -0.34 -15.35
CA PHE A 911 -4.36 -0.27 -16.75
C PHE A 911 -3.32 -1.05 -17.55
N ARG A 912 -3.76 -2.00 -18.40
CA ARG A 912 -2.88 -2.84 -19.23
C ARG A 912 -3.40 -2.95 -20.65
N ASN A 913 -2.50 -3.00 -21.63
CA ASN A 913 -2.83 -3.26 -23.04
C ASN A 913 -3.88 -2.30 -23.65
N THR A 914 -4.02 -1.08 -23.10
CA THR A 914 -4.99 -0.08 -23.59
C THR A 914 -4.35 0.89 -24.59
N THR A 915 -5.19 1.49 -25.45
CA THR A 915 -4.82 2.58 -26.37
C THR A 915 -5.03 3.97 -25.76
N ILE A 916 -5.02 4.08 -24.43
CA ILE A 916 -5.14 5.35 -23.71
C ILE A 916 -3.91 6.22 -23.98
N ASN A 917 -4.12 7.36 -24.65
CA ASN A 917 -3.03 8.27 -25.01
C ASN A 917 -2.60 9.20 -23.85
N ASN A 918 -3.52 9.55 -22.94
CA ASN A 918 -3.33 10.46 -21.79
C ASN A 918 -4.32 10.10 -20.67
N LEU A 919 -3.95 10.30 -19.40
CA LEU A 919 -4.86 10.19 -18.25
C LEU A 919 -5.51 11.54 -17.91
N PRO A 920 -6.81 11.59 -17.54
CA PRO A 920 -7.48 12.83 -17.17
C PRO A 920 -7.03 13.32 -15.78
N PRO A 921 -6.76 14.63 -15.58
CA PRO A 921 -6.29 15.17 -14.30
C PRO A 921 -7.20 14.86 -13.10
N SER A 922 -8.50 14.81 -13.34
CA SER A 922 -9.55 14.64 -12.34
C SER A 922 -9.80 13.18 -11.92
N LEU A 923 -9.14 12.19 -12.54
CA LEU A 923 -9.31 10.75 -12.24
C LEU A 923 -9.13 10.41 -10.76
N LEU A 924 -8.25 11.14 -10.06
CA LEU A 924 -7.87 10.91 -8.67
C LEU A 924 -8.66 11.78 -7.67
N ILE A 925 -9.63 12.57 -8.13
CA ILE A 925 -10.45 13.43 -7.26
C ILE A 925 -11.55 12.64 -6.52
N PRO A 926 -12.21 11.61 -7.10
CA PRO A 926 -13.23 10.82 -6.39
C PRO A 926 -12.67 9.88 -5.32
N LEU A 927 -11.36 9.64 -5.29
CA LEU A 927 -10.69 8.74 -4.34
C LEU A 927 -10.38 9.47 -3.03
N PRO A 928 -10.54 8.83 -1.84
CA PRO A 928 -10.11 9.40 -0.58
C PRO A 928 -8.62 9.75 -0.60
N ARG A 929 -8.22 10.72 0.23
CA ARG A 929 -6.87 11.31 0.25
C ARG A 929 -5.92 10.55 1.18
N SER A 930 -6.47 9.87 2.20
CA SER A 930 -5.74 8.92 3.06
C SER A 930 -5.50 7.56 2.40
N SER A 931 -6.22 7.24 1.32
CA SER A 931 -6.06 6.00 0.58
C SER A 931 -4.67 5.86 -0.05
N LYS A 932 -3.98 4.76 0.25
CA LYS A 932 -2.76 4.34 -0.45
C LYS A 932 -3.09 3.86 -1.85
N ILE A 933 -2.75 4.65 -2.87
CA ILE A 933 -3.10 4.38 -4.27
C ILE A 933 -1.87 3.85 -5.01
N THR A 934 -1.90 2.60 -5.47
CA THR A 934 -0.90 2.09 -6.42
C THR A 934 -1.49 2.12 -7.83
N LEU A 935 -1.06 3.08 -8.64
CA LEU A 935 -1.46 3.19 -10.04
C LEU A 935 -0.41 2.52 -10.94
N ARG A 936 -0.80 1.47 -11.65
CA ARG A 936 0.03 0.76 -12.63
C ARG A 936 -0.47 1.05 -14.04
N VAL A 937 0.45 1.39 -14.93
CA VAL A 937 0.15 1.75 -16.32
C VAL A 937 1.09 1.06 -17.31
N ALA A 938 1.60 -0.13 -16.98
CA ALA A 938 2.50 -0.89 -17.84
C ALA A 938 1.80 -1.36 -19.13
N GLY A 939 2.48 -1.25 -20.28
CA GLY A 939 2.00 -1.79 -21.55
C GLY A 939 0.80 -1.06 -22.17
N ASN A 940 0.64 0.25 -21.92
CA ASN A 940 -0.36 1.08 -22.60
C ASN A 940 0.30 1.98 -23.66
N GLN A 941 -0.52 2.73 -24.40
CA GLN A 941 -0.06 3.70 -25.40
C GLN A 941 0.05 5.14 -24.86
N LEU A 942 0.41 5.32 -23.57
CA LEU A 942 0.50 6.68 -23.00
C LEU A 942 1.57 7.49 -23.72
N SER A 943 1.12 8.55 -24.38
CA SER A 943 1.93 9.48 -25.17
C SER A 943 2.49 10.61 -24.30
N SER A 944 1.74 11.10 -23.31
CA SER A 944 2.21 12.11 -22.37
C SER A 944 1.55 11.95 -21.00
N ILE A 945 2.02 12.72 -20.02
CA ILE A 945 1.31 12.92 -18.76
C ILE A 945 1.09 14.42 -18.60
N SER A 946 -0.15 14.84 -18.39
CA SER A 946 -0.46 16.26 -18.24
C SER A 946 0.20 16.83 -16.96
N PRO A 947 0.72 18.08 -17.00
CA PRO A 947 1.23 18.75 -15.80
C PRO A 947 0.19 18.86 -14.67
N GLN A 948 -1.09 18.89 -15.03
CA GLN A 948 -2.22 18.91 -14.09
C GLN A 948 -2.38 17.56 -13.35
N PHE A 949 -2.28 16.43 -14.06
CA PHE A 949 -2.26 15.11 -13.41
C PHE A 949 -1.01 14.94 -12.54
N LEU A 950 0.15 15.40 -12.99
CA LEU A 950 1.37 15.42 -12.19
C LEU A 950 1.22 16.26 -10.90
N SER A 951 0.49 17.39 -10.95
CA SER A 951 0.16 18.15 -9.74
C SER A 951 -0.75 17.37 -8.78
N ALA A 952 -1.73 16.62 -9.29
CA ALA A 952 -2.61 15.77 -8.47
C ALA A 952 -1.89 14.55 -7.87
N LEU A 953 -0.80 14.07 -8.50
CA LEU A 953 0.13 13.11 -7.93
C LEU A 953 1.02 13.76 -6.86
N ASP A 954 1.50 14.99 -7.10
CA ASP A 954 2.37 15.73 -6.18
C ASP A 954 1.69 15.99 -4.83
N ASP A 955 0.38 16.27 -4.83
CA ASP A 955 -0.45 16.41 -3.63
C ASP A 955 -0.62 15.09 -2.83
N ARG A 956 -0.33 13.93 -3.45
CA ARG A 956 -0.51 12.57 -2.88
C ARG A 956 0.80 11.79 -2.69
N ARG A 957 1.96 12.42 -2.89
CA ARG A 957 3.29 11.79 -3.11
C ARG A 957 3.73 10.67 -2.14
N ASN A 958 3.29 10.70 -0.88
CA ASN A 958 3.70 9.71 0.13
C ASN A 958 2.68 8.55 0.33
N GLU A 959 1.48 8.61 -0.28
CA GLU A 959 0.55 7.48 -0.38
C GLU A 959 0.48 6.88 -1.80
N MET A 960 0.81 7.66 -2.83
CA MET A 960 0.58 7.27 -4.22
C MET A 960 1.86 6.79 -4.93
N SER A 961 1.82 5.56 -5.44
CA SER A 961 2.88 4.96 -6.26
C SER A 961 2.43 4.87 -7.72
N LEU A 962 3.22 5.42 -8.66
CA LEU A 962 2.98 5.29 -10.10
C LEU A 962 4.04 4.36 -10.73
N GLN A 963 3.60 3.28 -11.36
CA GLN A 963 4.43 2.17 -11.85
C GLN A 963 4.14 1.86 -13.34
N GLY A 964 5.15 1.38 -14.08
CA GLY A 964 4.98 0.94 -15.48
C GLY A 964 5.17 2.03 -16.56
N LEU A 965 5.46 3.28 -16.21
CA LEU A 965 5.67 4.38 -17.18
C LEU A 965 6.78 4.10 -18.20
N LYS A 966 7.82 3.33 -17.82
CA LYS A 966 8.91 2.90 -18.71
C LYS A 966 8.43 2.08 -19.93
N ASP A 967 7.26 1.45 -19.84
CA ASP A 967 6.71 0.52 -20.84
C ASP A 967 5.69 1.19 -21.78
N ASN A 968 5.74 2.53 -21.91
CA ASN A 968 4.81 3.34 -22.70
C ASN A 968 5.56 4.20 -23.76
N PRO A 969 4.93 4.51 -24.91
CA PRO A 969 5.56 5.24 -26.02
C PRO A 969 5.57 6.77 -25.81
N ILE A 970 6.26 7.25 -24.77
CA ILE A 970 6.29 8.66 -24.38
C ILE A 970 6.83 9.58 -25.50
N HIS A 971 6.09 10.67 -25.76
CA HIS A 971 6.40 11.74 -26.70
C HIS A 971 7.18 12.85 -25.99
N CYS A 972 8.50 12.90 -26.18
CA CYS A 972 9.40 13.83 -25.51
C CYS A 972 9.40 15.22 -26.17
N ASP A 973 8.29 15.92 -26.01
CA ASP A 973 8.07 17.31 -26.38
C ASP A 973 8.25 18.26 -25.18
N CYS A 974 7.71 19.49 -25.28
CA CYS A 974 7.75 20.45 -24.18
C CYS A 974 6.80 20.14 -23.01
N ASN A 975 5.79 19.29 -23.16
CA ASN A 975 4.86 18.89 -22.09
C ASN A 975 5.54 17.93 -21.11
N VAL A 976 6.34 16.99 -21.65
CA VAL A 976 7.11 16.01 -20.86
C VAL A 976 8.21 16.63 -19.98
N ARG A 977 8.52 17.93 -20.13
CA ARG A 977 9.34 18.70 -19.17
C ARG A 977 8.82 18.61 -17.73
N ALA A 978 7.50 18.52 -17.52
CA ALA A 978 6.92 18.34 -16.19
C ALA A 978 7.25 16.95 -15.60
N LEU A 979 7.13 15.90 -16.42
CA LEU A 979 7.47 14.52 -16.04
C LEU A 979 8.97 14.35 -15.73
N ARG A 980 9.86 14.99 -16.50
CA ARG A 980 11.29 15.02 -16.19
C ARG A 980 11.58 15.56 -14.78
N ARG A 981 10.82 16.59 -14.36
CA ARG A 981 11.01 17.30 -13.09
C ARG A 981 10.31 16.63 -11.89
N SER A 982 9.40 15.68 -12.10
CA SER A 982 8.67 15.01 -11.01
C SER A 982 9.43 13.85 -10.34
N GLY A 983 10.64 13.52 -10.81
CA GLY A 983 11.44 12.39 -10.32
C GLY A 983 10.97 11.01 -10.83
N LEU A 984 9.76 10.92 -11.40
CA LEU A 984 9.20 9.70 -11.97
C LEU A 984 9.81 9.30 -13.34
N ALA A 985 10.70 10.11 -13.90
CA ALA A 985 11.33 9.93 -15.21
C ALA A 985 12.46 8.89 -15.27
N VAL A 986 12.78 8.22 -14.16
CA VAL A 986 13.88 7.23 -14.11
C VAL A 986 13.57 6.03 -15.00
N GLY A 987 14.46 5.78 -15.97
CA GLY A 987 14.34 4.65 -16.91
C GLY A 987 13.38 4.86 -18.09
N ILE A 988 12.71 6.01 -18.20
CA ILE A 988 11.82 6.30 -19.34
C ILE A 988 12.67 6.60 -20.59
N ARG A 989 12.36 5.89 -21.68
CA ARG A 989 12.89 6.18 -23.03
C ARG A 989 11.87 6.95 -23.86
N CYS A 990 12.35 7.88 -24.68
CA CYS A 990 11.52 8.60 -25.63
C CYS A 990 11.23 7.71 -26.84
N ALA A 991 9.95 7.57 -27.22
CA ALA A 991 9.56 6.86 -28.45
C ALA A 991 9.47 7.82 -29.64
N THR A 992 9.00 9.04 -29.39
CA THR A 992 8.88 10.13 -30.37
C THR A 992 9.25 11.47 -29.70
N PRO A 993 9.51 12.55 -30.46
CA PRO A 993 9.75 12.60 -31.90
C PRO A 993 11.05 11.86 -32.31
N SER A 994 11.20 11.56 -33.60
CA SER A 994 12.22 10.62 -34.11
C SER A 994 13.67 11.00 -33.80
N TYR A 995 13.98 12.30 -33.67
CA TYR A 995 15.33 12.81 -33.31
C TYR A 995 15.69 12.61 -31.82
N HIS A 996 14.75 12.10 -31.01
CA HIS A 996 14.96 11.72 -29.62
C HIS A 996 14.66 10.24 -29.33
N ALA A 997 14.28 9.45 -30.35
CA ALA A 997 13.92 8.05 -30.17
C ALA A 997 15.03 7.24 -29.46
N ASN A 998 14.62 6.36 -28.54
CA ASN A 998 15.44 5.49 -27.69
C ASN A 998 16.39 6.17 -26.67
N LYS A 999 16.61 7.50 -26.73
CA LYS A 999 17.32 8.25 -25.66
C LYS A 999 16.55 8.16 -24.34
N LEU A 1000 17.23 8.21 -23.20
CA LEU A 1000 16.56 8.35 -21.91
C LEU A 1000 16.12 9.80 -21.71
N LEU A 1001 14.92 10.01 -21.17
CA LEU A 1001 14.37 11.36 -20.93
C LEU A 1001 15.26 12.23 -20.03
N MET A 1002 16.01 11.60 -19.12
CA MET A 1002 16.95 12.30 -18.23
C MET A 1002 18.20 12.84 -18.95
N GLU A 1003 18.56 12.29 -20.11
CA GLU A 1003 19.77 12.68 -20.89
C GLU A 1003 19.53 13.89 -21.80
N ILE A 1004 18.28 14.13 -22.23
CA ILE A 1004 17.93 15.20 -23.18
C ILE A 1004 17.88 16.55 -22.46
N PRO A 1005 18.60 17.60 -22.88
CA PRO A 1005 18.53 18.92 -22.23
C PRO A 1005 17.16 19.57 -22.41
N ASP A 1006 16.70 20.36 -21.42
CA ASP A 1006 15.37 21.00 -21.44
C ASP A 1006 15.16 21.91 -22.68
N ASP A 1007 16.24 22.43 -23.25
CA ASP A 1007 16.25 23.23 -24.48
C ASP A 1007 15.93 22.44 -25.75
N GLU A 1008 16.18 21.13 -25.80
CA GLU A 1008 15.85 20.26 -26.94
C GLU A 1008 14.38 19.79 -26.92
N LEU A 1009 13.75 19.78 -25.73
CA LEU A 1009 12.34 19.43 -25.51
C LEU A 1009 11.40 20.55 -26.01
N SER A 1010 11.03 20.49 -27.29
CA SER A 1010 10.34 21.57 -28.02
C SER A 1010 9.00 21.11 -28.61
N CYS A 1011 7.95 21.93 -28.46
CA CYS A 1011 6.65 21.72 -29.12
C CYS A 1011 6.53 22.42 -30.50
N ASP A 1012 7.57 23.12 -30.98
CA ASP A 1012 7.61 23.63 -32.36
C ASP A 1012 7.97 22.49 -33.35
N PRO A 1013 7.04 22.05 -34.22
CA PRO A 1013 7.29 20.95 -35.15
C PRO A 1013 8.36 21.28 -36.21
N ASN A 1014 8.63 22.57 -36.47
CA ASN A 1014 9.59 22.98 -37.49
C ASN A 1014 11.05 22.87 -37.01
N ARG A 1015 11.28 22.68 -35.72
CA ARG A 1015 12.65 22.64 -35.15
C ARG A 1015 13.44 21.40 -35.55
N ALA A 1016 12.77 20.33 -35.98
CA ALA A 1016 13.41 19.12 -36.54
C ALA A 1016 14.30 19.44 -37.75
N LEU A 1017 13.96 20.45 -38.55
CA LEU A 1017 14.71 20.89 -39.74
C LEU A 1017 15.98 21.69 -39.41
N LYS A 1018 16.21 22.06 -38.15
CA LYS A 1018 17.38 22.87 -37.71
C LYS A 1018 18.48 22.05 -37.03
N LEU A 1019 18.24 20.77 -36.73
CA LEU A 1019 19.20 19.89 -36.02
C LEU A 1019 19.99 18.96 -36.95
N THR A 1020 19.70 18.97 -38.26
CA THR A 1020 20.29 18.06 -39.26
C THR A 1020 21.37 18.71 -40.14
N SER A 1021 21.89 19.89 -39.76
CA SER A 1021 22.74 20.72 -40.62
C SER A 1021 24.16 20.98 -40.08
N THR A 1022 24.93 19.94 -39.75
CA THR A 1022 26.40 20.03 -39.58
C THR A 1022 27.15 18.82 -40.16
N THR A 1023 27.81 19.07 -41.30
CA THR A 1023 29.09 18.46 -41.75
C THR A 1023 29.24 16.93 -41.86
N THR A 1024 29.16 16.40 -43.09
CA THR A 1024 30.16 15.50 -43.72
C THR A 1024 29.90 15.36 -45.23
N PRO A 1025 30.89 14.99 -46.08
CA PRO A 1025 30.77 15.01 -47.55
C PRO A 1025 30.16 13.71 -48.16
N PRO A 1026 29.71 13.72 -49.43
CA PRO A 1026 28.83 12.69 -49.99
C PRO A 1026 29.56 11.48 -50.64
N PRO A 1027 28.97 10.26 -50.56
CA PRO A 1027 29.35 9.10 -51.37
C PRO A 1027 28.62 9.03 -52.73
N PRO A 1028 29.09 8.20 -53.70
CA PRO A 1028 28.54 8.09 -55.06
C PRO A 1028 27.16 7.36 -55.16
N PRO A 1029 26.44 7.46 -56.30
CA PRO A 1029 25.04 7.09 -56.40
C PRO A 1029 24.77 5.57 -56.49
N PRO A 1030 23.60 5.09 -55.99
CA PRO A 1030 23.22 3.69 -56.04
C PRO A 1030 22.67 3.25 -57.41
N VAL A 1031 23.05 2.05 -57.84
CA VAL A 1031 22.46 1.36 -59.00
C VAL A 1031 21.14 0.71 -58.63
N LYS A 1032 20.17 0.70 -59.55
CA LYS A 1032 18.86 0.04 -59.36
C LYS A 1032 18.99 -1.49 -59.37
N GLN A 1033 18.31 -2.19 -58.45
CA GLN A 1033 17.36 -3.26 -58.83
C GLN A 1033 16.50 -3.81 -57.67
N ASN A 1034 15.19 -3.80 -57.91
CA ASN A 1034 14.14 -4.75 -57.53
C ASN A 1034 14.34 -5.69 -56.32
N LYS A 1035 13.43 -5.59 -55.32
CA LYS A 1035 12.88 -6.79 -54.66
C LYS A 1035 11.35 -6.76 -54.56
N ILE A 1036 10.80 -7.78 -55.20
CA ILE A 1036 9.42 -8.31 -55.26
C ILE A 1036 8.57 -8.03 -54.00
N ILE A 1037 7.32 -7.63 -54.21
CA ILE A 1037 6.25 -7.69 -53.21
C ILE A 1037 5.61 -9.08 -53.27
N SER A 1038 5.47 -9.75 -52.13
CA SER A 1038 4.61 -10.93 -51.98
C SER A 1038 3.62 -10.71 -50.84
N ARG A 1039 2.32 -10.74 -51.14
CA ARG A 1039 1.25 -10.91 -50.14
C ARG A 1039 1.02 -12.40 -49.91
N LEU A 1040 0.82 -12.80 -48.66
CA LEU A 1040 0.02 -13.97 -48.29
C LEU A 1040 -0.86 -13.57 -47.10
N THR A 1041 -2.08 -14.08 -47.09
CA THR A 1041 -3.18 -13.65 -46.20
C THR A 1041 -3.92 -14.87 -45.67
N THR A 1042 -4.32 -14.85 -44.40
CA THR A 1042 -5.28 -15.81 -43.82
C THR A 1042 -6.21 -15.12 -42.81
N GLU A 1043 -7.08 -14.24 -43.31
CA GLU A 1043 -8.34 -13.93 -42.64
C GLU A 1043 -9.43 -14.84 -43.22
N PRO A 1044 -10.33 -15.43 -42.40
CA PRO A 1044 -11.54 -16.08 -42.90
C PRO A 1044 -12.64 -15.03 -43.17
N GLU A 1045 -13.30 -15.14 -44.32
CA GLU A 1045 -14.35 -14.21 -44.76
C GLU A 1045 -15.66 -14.37 -43.97
N ILE A 1046 -16.42 -13.28 -43.82
CA ILE A 1046 -17.89 -13.33 -43.69
C ILE A 1046 -18.49 -12.32 -44.69
N ILE A 1047 -19.45 -12.80 -45.48
CA ILE A 1047 -20.14 -12.12 -46.58
C ILE A 1047 -21.65 -12.28 -46.34
N TRP A 1048 -22.56 -11.32 -46.55
CA TRP A 1048 -22.53 -9.87 -46.88
C TRP A 1048 -23.89 -9.30 -46.39
N SER A 1049 -24.03 -7.97 -46.28
CA SER A 1049 -25.31 -7.33 -46.63
C SER A 1049 -25.08 -5.88 -47.11
N LEU A 1050 -25.83 -5.47 -48.13
CA LEU A 1050 -25.63 -4.19 -48.85
C LEU A 1050 -26.50 -3.06 -48.27
N PRO A 1051 -26.02 -1.81 -48.27
CA PRO A 1051 -26.88 -0.63 -48.16
C PRO A 1051 -27.62 -0.36 -49.49
N PRO A 1052 -28.87 0.15 -49.45
CA PRO A 1052 -29.57 0.62 -50.66
C PRO A 1052 -28.93 1.93 -51.22
N PRO A 1053 -29.02 2.21 -52.54
CA PRO A 1053 -28.14 3.19 -53.19
C PRO A 1053 -28.80 4.52 -53.61
N SER A 1054 -27.97 5.38 -54.22
CA SER A 1054 -28.27 6.50 -55.14
C SER A 1054 -28.44 7.91 -54.55
N PRO A 1055 -28.28 9.00 -55.35
CA PRO A 1055 -27.64 9.08 -56.68
C PRO A 1055 -26.44 10.04 -56.77
N THR A 1056 -25.71 9.90 -57.87
CA THR A 1056 -24.56 10.68 -58.34
C THR A 1056 -24.89 12.14 -58.74
N THR A 1057 -23.93 13.07 -58.65
CA THR A 1057 -23.17 13.60 -59.81
C THR A 1057 -22.31 14.87 -59.53
N HIS A 1058 -21.35 15.11 -60.44
CA HIS A 1058 -20.64 16.37 -60.79
C HIS A 1058 -19.85 17.20 -59.74
N LYS A 1059 -18.53 17.32 -60.01
CA LYS A 1059 -17.73 18.55 -59.81
C LYS A 1059 -17.67 19.31 -61.14
N PRO A 1060 -17.44 20.64 -61.13
CA PRO A 1060 -16.09 21.12 -61.50
C PRO A 1060 -15.53 22.17 -60.51
N LEU A 1061 -14.34 22.72 -60.82
CA LEU A 1061 -13.59 23.64 -59.95
C LEU A 1061 -13.96 25.12 -60.20
N ILE A 1062 -13.81 25.97 -59.17
CA ILE A 1062 -12.92 27.15 -59.16
C ILE A 1062 -12.87 27.78 -57.73
N THR A 1063 -11.90 28.66 -57.49
CA THR A 1063 -11.38 29.07 -56.16
C THR A 1063 -12.14 30.18 -55.42
N ALA A 1064 -12.35 30.01 -54.11
CA ALA A 1064 -12.61 31.09 -53.14
C ALA A 1064 -12.09 30.72 -51.73
N LYS A 1065 -11.93 31.70 -50.83
CA LYS A 1065 -11.42 31.53 -49.45
C LYS A 1065 -12.53 31.12 -48.44
N PRO A 1066 -12.19 30.49 -47.30
CA PRO A 1066 -13.17 29.85 -46.41
C PRO A 1066 -13.75 30.78 -45.32
N PRO A 1067 -15.00 30.53 -44.86
CA PRO A 1067 -15.54 31.04 -43.60
C PRO A 1067 -15.51 30.01 -42.46
N SER A 1068 -15.35 30.51 -41.22
CA SER A 1068 -15.78 29.95 -39.91
C SER A 1068 -15.82 28.42 -39.67
N LEU A 1069 -15.04 27.96 -38.66
CA LEU A 1069 -15.29 26.67 -37.99
C LEU A 1069 -16.65 26.68 -37.26
N GLY A 1070 -17.36 25.56 -37.31
CA GLY A 1070 -18.42 25.24 -36.35
C GLY A 1070 -17.85 24.59 -35.09
N MET A 1071 -18.42 24.89 -33.92
CA MET A 1071 -18.02 24.25 -32.66
C MET A 1071 -18.57 22.82 -32.58
N GLN A 1072 -17.73 21.86 -32.16
CA GLN A 1072 -18.22 20.58 -31.67
C GLN A 1072 -18.78 20.76 -30.24
N GLN A 1073 -19.84 20.03 -29.91
CA GLN A 1073 -20.46 20.09 -28.59
C GLN A 1073 -19.54 19.41 -27.55
N ILE A 1074 -19.38 20.06 -26.41
CA ILE A 1074 -18.67 19.55 -25.22
C ILE A 1074 -19.71 19.43 -24.10
N ASN A 1075 -19.63 18.38 -23.29
CA ASN A 1075 -20.58 18.18 -22.18
C ASN A 1075 -20.38 19.26 -21.09
N ASN A 1076 -21.49 19.74 -20.52
CA ASN A 1076 -21.52 21.09 -19.91
C ASN A 1076 -20.98 21.21 -18.47
N ASP A 1077 -20.66 20.11 -17.78
CA ASP A 1077 -20.38 20.18 -16.33
C ASP A 1077 -19.00 20.75 -15.99
N ASP A 1078 -17.95 20.37 -16.73
CA ASP A 1078 -16.59 20.91 -16.54
C ASP A 1078 -16.55 22.42 -16.81
N THR A 1079 -17.32 22.91 -17.79
CA THR A 1079 -17.37 24.35 -18.13
C THR A 1079 -18.04 25.19 -17.05
N LEU A 1080 -18.99 24.64 -16.28
CA LEU A 1080 -19.64 25.37 -15.18
C LEU A 1080 -18.66 25.65 -14.03
N ILE A 1081 -17.89 24.64 -13.61
CA ILE A 1081 -16.93 24.76 -12.51
C ILE A 1081 -15.75 25.66 -12.91
N ILE A 1082 -15.22 25.47 -14.11
CA ILE A 1082 -14.14 26.31 -14.65
C ILE A 1082 -14.63 27.77 -14.84
N GLY A 1083 -15.88 27.97 -15.27
CA GLY A 1083 -16.49 29.29 -15.41
C GLY A 1083 -16.64 30.03 -14.08
N ILE A 1084 -17.08 29.35 -13.02
CA ILE A 1084 -17.24 29.93 -11.67
C ILE A 1084 -15.86 30.30 -11.09
N VAL A 1085 -14.89 29.38 -11.11
CA VAL A 1085 -13.54 29.65 -10.56
C VAL A 1085 -12.81 30.72 -11.38
N GLY A 1086 -12.89 30.66 -12.71
CA GLY A 1086 -12.34 31.70 -13.60
C GLY A 1086 -12.98 33.06 -13.37
N GLY A 1087 -14.30 33.11 -13.17
CA GLY A 1087 -15.03 34.33 -12.84
C GLY A 1087 -14.59 34.97 -11.53
N VAL A 1088 -14.42 34.17 -10.46
CA VAL A 1088 -13.93 34.67 -9.15
C VAL A 1088 -12.49 35.18 -9.25
N VAL A 1089 -11.60 34.48 -9.95
CA VAL A 1089 -10.20 34.91 -10.15
C VAL A 1089 -10.14 36.19 -10.99
N ALA A 1090 -10.94 36.30 -12.06
CA ALA A 1090 -11.04 37.52 -12.86
C ALA A 1090 -11.62 38.70 -12.05
N PHE A 1091 -12.64 38.46 -11.22
CA PHE A 1091 -13.22 39.47 -10.34
C PHE A 1091 -12.20 40.00 -9.31
N ILE A 1092 -11.44 39.12 -8.66
CA ILE A 1092 -10.37 39.51 -7.72
C ILE A 1092 -9.26 40.29 -8.44
N ALA A 1093 -8.85 39.86 -9.64
CA ALA A 1093 -7.86 40.58 -10.44
C ALA A 1093 -8.34 41.99 -10.84
N ILE A 1094 -9.61 42.12 -11.25
CA ILE A 1094 -10.24 43.42 -11.55
C ILE A 1094 -10.32 44.29 -10.28
N LEU A 1095 -10.67 43.72 -9.12
CA LEU A 1095 -10.70 44.44 -7.84
C LEU A 1095 -9.32 44.99 -7.47
N ILE A 1096 -8.26 44.19 -7.61
CA ILE A 1096 -6.87 44.61 -7.38
C ILE A 1096 -6.46 45.72 -8.36
N ILE A 1097 -6.80 45.58 -9.66
CA ILE A 1097 -6.54 46.61 -10.67
C ILE A 1097 -7.27 47.93 -10.32
N ILE A 1098 -8.53 47.87 -9.87
CA ILE A 1098 -9.29 49.05 -9.42
C ILE A 1098 -8.62 49.69 -8.20
N ILE A 1099 -8.21 48.90 -7.19
CA ILE A 1099 -7.51 49.40 -6.00
C ILE A 1099 -6.17 50.07 -6.39
N CYS A 1100 -5.42 49.49 -7.32
CA CYS A 1100 -4.20 50.08 -7.86
C CYS A 1100 -4.46 51.37 -8.66
N ILE A 1101 -5.51 51.43 -9.48
CA ILE A 1101 -5.92 52.65 -10.22
C ILE A 1101 -6.37 53.75 -9.26
N VAL A 1102 -7.09 53.41 -8.18
CA VAL A 1102 -7.49 54.36 -7.14
C VAL A 1102 -6.26 54.90 -6.40
N ARG A 1103 -5.32 54.05 -5.98
CA ARG A 1103 -4.04 54.51 -5.40
C ARG A 1103 -3.22 55.39 -6.37
N LEU A 1104 -3.17 55.04 -7.65
CA LEU A 1104 -2.47 55.82 -8.68
C LEU A 1104 -3.12 57.18 -8.97
N ARG A 1105 -4.46 57.28 -8.92
CA ARG A 1105 -5.16 58.56 -9.06
C ARG A 1105 -5.00 59.45 -7.82
N ILE A 1106 -4.99 58.89 -6.62
CA ILE A 1106 -4.83 59.66 -5.36
C ILE A 1106 -3.45 60.34 -5.28
N ASN A 1107 -2.40 59.76 -5.86
CA ASN A 1107 -1.05 60.35 -5.84
C ASN A 1107 -0.79 61.41 -6.93
N ASN A 1108 -1.70 61.65 -7.88
CA ASN A 1108 -1.46 62.50 -9.06
C ASN A 1108 -2.44 63.69 -9.15
N SER A 1109 -2.29 64.68 -8.26
CA SER A 1109 -2.84 66.05 -8.43
C SER A 1109 -2.14 67.07 -7.53
N PRO A 1110 -1.45 68.09 -8.07
CA PRO A 1110 -0.90 69.19 -7.27
C PRO A 1110 -1.92 70.32 -7.06
N TYR A 1111 -1.98 70.85 -5.84
CA TYR A 1111 -2.56 72.16 -5.52
C TYR A 1111 -1.66 73.29 -6.06
N PRO A 1112 -2.17 74.50 -6.44
CA PRO A 1112 -2.67 75.45 -5.42
C PRO A 1112 -3.76 76.50 -5.83
N THR A 1113 -4.19 77.29 -4.83
CA THR A 1113 -4.91 78.59 -4.86
C THR A 1113 -6.43 78.63 -5.09
N GLY A 1114 -7.10 79.62 -4.45
CA GLY A 1114 -8.49 80.06 -4.74
C GLY A 1114 -9.54 79.77 -3.65
N PRO A 1115 -10.18 80.78 -2.99
CA PRO A 1115 -11.14 80.57 -1.90
C PRO A 1115 -12.61 81.01 -2.20
N LEU A 1116 -13.50 80.71 -1.23
CA LEU A 1116 -14.85 81.28 -0.92
C LEU A 1116 -16.11 80.41 -1.23
N ALA A 1117 -16.66 79.80 -0.16
CA ALA A 1117 -18.06 79.88 0.35
C ALA A 1117 -19.30 79.63 -0.56
N PRO A 1118 -20.51 79.34 0.00
CA PRO A 1118 -20.83 78.46 1.13
C PRO A 1118 -22.04 77.50 0.86
N LEU A 1119 -22.45 76.78 1.92
CA LEU A 1119 -23.68 76.00 2.16
C LEU A 1119 -25.02 76.62 1.63
N PRO A 1120 -26.14 75.87 1.43
CA PRO A 1120 -26.61 74.79 2.34
C PRO A 1120 -27.39 73.55 1.80
N ALA A 1121 -27.44 72.54 2.69
CA ALA A 1121 -28.51 71.56 3.02
C ALA A 1121 -29.55 71.04 2.00
N LEU A 1122 -29.80 69.71 2.03
CA LEU A 1122 -31.12 69.11 2.39
C LEU A 1122 -31.04 67.57 2.60
N MET A 1123 -32.12 66.96 3.12
CA MET A 1123 -32.21 65.52 3.48
C MET A 1123 -33.14 64.71 2.51
N PRO A 1124 -33.96 63.70 2.89
CA PRO A 1124 -33.80 62.34 2.36
C PRO A 1124 -35.07 61.75 1.69
N PRO A 1125 -35.09 60.44 1.39
CA PRO A 1125 -36.24 59.60 1.75
C PRO A 1125 -35.81 58.34 2.54
N HIS A 1126 -36.35 58.06 3.72
CA HIS A 1126 -37.70 57.55 4.04
C HIS A 1126 -37.93 56.05 3.78
N CYS A 1127 -38.03 55.30 4.88
CA CYS A 1127 -38.70 54.00 4.94
C CYS A 1127 -40.16 54.17 5.44
N ASN A 1128 -41.02 53.26 5.01
CA ASN A 1128 -42.39 52.95 5.46
C ASN A 1128 -42.54 51.44 5.28
N ASN A 1129 -43.25 50.62 6.06
CA ASN A 1129 -43.97 50.75 7.35
C ASN A 1129 -44.11 49.28 7.90
N GLN A 1130 -44.41 48.90 9.14
CA GLN A 1130 -45.03 49.52 10.32
C GLN A 1130 -44.39 48.98 11.64
N ASN A 1131 -45.03 49.31 12.77
CA ASN A 1131 -45.08 48.55 14.04
C ASN A 1131 -43.82 48.43 14.92
N TYR A 1132 -43.64 49.50 15.72
CA TYR A 1132 -43.06 49.53 17.07
C TYR A 1132 -41.53 49.33 17.25
N PRO A 1133 -40.91 49.90 18.32
CA PRO A 1133 -39.48 50.19 18.34
C PRO A 1133 -38.65 49.27 19.24
N CYS A 1134 -37.40 49.04 18.84
CA CYS A 1134 -36.30 48.77 19.77
C CYS A 1134 -35.55 50.08 20.07
N ASN A 1135 -35.06 50.23 21.30
CA ASN A 1135 -34.62 51.51 21.85
C ASN A 1135 -33.35 51.33 22.72
N PHE A 1136 -32.56 52.40 22.84
CA PHE A 1136 -31.34 52.52 23.67
C PHE A 1136 -30.11 51.63 23.31
N SER A 1137 -28.86 51.91 23.72
CA SER A 1137 -28.05 53.15 23.75
C SER A 1137 -26.68 52.91 24.43
N ILE A 1138 -25.73 53.86 24.28
CA ILE A 1138 -24.72 54.27 25.32
C ILE A 1138 -23.52 53.31 25.58
N PRO A 1139 -22.29 53.81 25.89
CA PRO A 1139 -21.70 55.16 25.74
C PRO A 1139 -20.28 55.23 25.11
N ASN A 1140 -19.73 56.45 25.08
CA ASN A 1140 -18.45 56.89 24.53
C ASN A 1140 -17.26 56.91 25.53
N LEU A 1141 -16.04 56.84 24.97
CA LEU A 1141 -14.77 57.58 25.27
C LEU A 1141 -14.27 57.82 26.71
N TYR A 1142 -12.94 57.67 26.90
CA TYR A 1142 -11.91 58.65 27.37
C TYR A 1142 -10.54 57.91 27.39
N ALA A 1143 -9.32 58.49 27.32
CA ALA A 1143 -8.78 59.86 27.22
C ALA A 1143 -7.45 59.84 26.40
N MET A 1144 -7.16 60.82 25.53
CA MET A 1144 -6.14 61.90 25.62
C MET A 1144 -4.63 61.58 25.80
N THR A 1145 -3.83 62.41 25.12
CA THR A 1145 -2.34 62.46 24.89
C THR A 1145 -1.64 63.44 25.89
N PRO A 1146 -0.34 63.91 25.80
CA PRO A 1146 0.64 63.87 24.68
C PRO A 1146 2.19 63.86 24.96
N GLN A 1147 2.98 63.84 23.85
CA GLN A 1147 4.38 64.35 23.66
C GLN A 1147 5.55 63.66 24.43
N TYR A 1148 6.84 63.72 24.04
CA TYR A 1148 7.61 64.59 23.10
C TYR A 1148 8.59 63.77 22.18
N ASN A 1149 9.33 64.44 21.28
CA ASN A 1149 10.34 63.93 20.31
C ASN A 1149 11.57 64.91 20.32
N PRO A 1150 12.66 64.90 19.47
CA PRO A 1150 13.10 63.99 18.37
C PRO A 1150 14.64 63.73 18.20
N SER A 1151 15.03 63.04 17.09
CA SER A 1151 16.37 63.02 16.38
C SER A 1151 17.46 62.06 16.92
N TYR A 1152 18.48 61.55 16.18
CA TYR A 1152 18.93 61.53 14.75
C TYR A 1152 19.12 60.03 14.35
N ALA A 1153 18.81 59.48 13.17
CA ALA A 1153 19.29 59.70 11.78
C ALA A 1153 20.69 59.10 11.44
N SER A 1154 20.89 58.73 10.15
CA SER A 1154 22.07 58.10 9.49
C SER A 1154 22.27 56.57 9.64
N SER A 1155 22.82 55.81 8.67
CA SER A 1155 22.93 56.00 7.20
C SER A 1155 23.40 54.72 6.45
N LEU A 1156 22.84 54.43 5.27
CA LEU A 1156 23.50 53.65 4.19
C LEU A 1156 24.64 54.50 3.56
N PRO A 1157 25.65 53.90 2.86
CA PRO A 1157 25.66 54.00 1.38
C PRO A 1157 26.33 52.73 0.70
N PRO A 1158 26.81 52.71 -0.59
CA PRO A 1158 26.06 51.96 -1.63
C PRO A 1158 26.89 51.28 -2.78
N LYS A 1159 26.21 50.82 -3.85
CA LYS A 1159 26.71 50.70 -5.26
C LYS A 1159 27.83 49.66 -5.56
N MET A 1160 28.14 49.22 -6.80
CA MET A 1160 27.34 48.97 -8.03
C MET A 1160 28.14 48.10 -9.03
N ALA A 1161 27.49 47.11 -9.67
CA ALA A 1161 27.74 46.60 -11.04
C ALA A 1161 29.09 45.91 -11.44
N VAL A 1162 29.06 45.36 -12.67
CA VAL A 1162 30.14 44.80 -13.52
C VAL A 1162 30.46 43.29 -13.39
N SER A 1163 30.69 42.67 -14.55
CA SER A 1163 31.06 41.28 -14.86
C SER A 1163 31.91 41.30 -16.15
N PRO A 1164 32.46 40.18 -16.70
CA PRO A 1164 32.61 38.81 -16.19
C PRO A 1164 34.08 38.31 -16.32
N ALA A 1165 34.30 36.98 -16.27
CA ALA A 1165 35.49 36.25 -16.81
C ALA A 1165 36.86 36.49 -16.08
N SER A 1166 37.89 35.62 -16.17
CA SER A 1166 37.99 34.18 -16.51
C SER A 1166 39.41 33.64 -16.20
N VAL A 1167 39.57 32.30 -16.21
CA VAL A 1167 40.83 31.52 -16.27
C VAL A 1167 41.70 31.45 -14.99
N SER A 1168 42.26 30.26 -14.76
CA SER A 1168 43.33 29.92 -13.79
C SER A 1168 44.72 30.05 -14.46
N PRO A 1169 45.82 29.38 -14.03
CA PRO A 1169 46.23 28.91 -12.69
C PRO A 1169 47.65 29.41 -12.30
N HIS A 1170 48.15 29.04 -11.10
CA HIS A 1170 49.49 28.42 -10.85
C HIS A 1170 50.18 28.76 -9.50
N LEU A 1171 50.85 27.72 -8.98
CA LEU A 1171 52.16 27.70 -8.27
C LEU A 1171 52.42 28.51 -6.98
N ARG A 1172 52.51 27.75 -5.88
CA ARG A 1172 53.68 27.57 -4.99
C ARG A 1172 54.46 28.81 -4.45
N ALA A 1173 54.36 28.93 -3.10
CA ALA A 1173 55.48 28.74 -2.15
C ALA A 1173 56.31 29.95 -1.59
N SER A 1174 56.13 30.14 -0.27
CA SER A 1174 57.17 29.96 0.79
C SER A 1174 57.98 31.14 1.37
N TYR A 1175 58.38 30.91 2.64
CA TYR A 1175 59.38 31.57 3.50
C TYR A 1175 59.09 32.89 4.23
N THR A 1176 59.16 32.83 5.57
CA THR A 1176 60.04 33.55 6.52
C THR A 1176 59.38 33.59 7.92
N THR A 1177 60.02 33.66 9.08
CA THR A 1177 61.18 33.04 9.78
C THR A 1177 61.29 33.75 11.15
N LEU A 1178 62.06 33.20 12.12
CA LEU A 1178 62.36 33.73 13.47
C LEU A 1178 61.23 33.59 14.55
N GLY A 1179 61.53 33.16 15.80
CA GLY A 1179 62.79 32.57 16.29
C GLY A 1179 62.89 32.36 17.82
N ARG A 1180 64.03 31.75 18.21
CA ARG A 1180 64.61 31.53 19.56
C ARG A 1180 64.10 30.36 20.44
N GLN A 1181 65.07 29.86 21.20
CA GLN A 1181 65.16 28.72 22.13
C GLN A 1181 65.80 29.27 23.46
N PRO A 1182 66.24 28.52 24.52
CA PRO A 1182 66.64 27.09 24.56
C PRO A 1182 66.29 26.27 25.83
N MET A 1183 66.58 24.96 25.82
CA MET A 1183 67.52 24.29 26.76
C MET A 1183 67.86 22.84 26.34
N HIS A 1184 68.91 22.26 26.92
CA HIS A 1184 69.59 20.99 26.55
C HIS A 1184 68.77 19.69 26.73
N GLY A 1185 69.14 18.52 26.16
CA GLY A 1185 70.30 18.13 25.32
C GLY A 1185 70.02 16.80 24.57
N GLN A 1186 70.62 16.50 23.40
CA GLN A 1186 71.91 15.79 23.18
C GLN A 1186 71.96 14.37 23.80
N SER A 1187 72.41 13.29 23.13
CA SER A 1187 73.18 13.06 21.88
C SER A 1187 72.50 11.99 20.99
N GLN A 1188 72.43 12.09 19.65
CA GLN A 1188 73.43 12.00 18.54
C GLN A 1188 73.81 10.55 18.09
N PRO A 1189 74.12 10.31 16.79
CA PRO A 1189 73.82 9.03 16.10
C PRO A 1189 75.02 8.33 15.43
N TYR A 1190 74.81 7.14 14.83
CA TYR A 1190 75.75 6.53 13.87
C TYR A 1190 75.06 5.86 12.67
N TYR A 1191 75.71 5.95 11.50
CA TYR A 1191 75.52 5.11 10.30
C TYR A 1191 76.21 3.74 10.48
N ILE A 1192 75.89 2.74 9.63
CA ILE A 1192 76.81 2.00 8.72
C ILE A 1192 76.23 0.64 8.24
N SER A 1193 76.53 0.28 6.98
CA SER A 1193 76.57 -1.06 6.32
C SER A 1193 75.33 -1.99 6.23
N PHE A 1194 75.05 -2.44 5.00
CA PHE A 1194 74.59 -3.83 4.70
C PHE A 1194 75.72 -4.84 4.99
N PRO A 1195 75.40 -6.13 5.15
CA PRO A 1195 75.84 -7.06 4.10
C PRO A 1195 74.81 -8.16 3.70
N HIS A 1196 75.19 -8.90 2.67
CA HIS A 1196 74.74 -10.26 2.34
C HIS A 1196 75.17 -11.25 3.47
N GLU A 1197 74.77 -12.52 3.57
CA GLU A 1197 73.88 -13.41 2.79
C GLU A 1197 73.11 -14.30 3.82
N GLU A 1198 72.24 -15.27 3.52
CA GLU A 1198 72.51 -16.61 2.96
C GLU A 1198 71.16 -17.33 2.63
N LYS A 1199 71.24 -18.53 2.02
CA LYS A 1199 70.15 -19.53 1.90
C LYS A 1199 70.30 -20.54 3.06
N GLU A 1200 69.31 -21.32 3.53
CA GLU A 1200 68.76 -22.50 2.85
C GLU A 1200 67.55 -23.13 3.60
N TYR A 1201 66.78 -23.92 2.83
CA TYR A 1201 65.95 -25.11 3.14
C TYR A 1201 65.61 -25.60 4.57
N ILE A 1202 64.34 -26.06 4.67
CA ILE A 1202 63.80 -27.16 5.53
C ILE A 1202 63.73 -26.82 7.05
N SER A 1203 62.62 -27.06 7.77
CA SER A 1203 61.52 -28.04 7.58
C SER A 1203 60.13 -27.41 7.70
#